data_AF-A0A5M3XAF9-F1
#
_entry.id   AF-A0A5M3XAF9-F1
#
_cell.length_a   1.000
_cell.length_b   1.000
_cell.length_c   1.000
_cell.angle_alpha   90.00
_cell.angle_beta   90.00
_cell.angle_gamma   90.00
#
_symmetry.space_group_name_H-M   'P 1'
#
loop_
_entity.id
_entity.type
_entity.pdbx_description
1 polymer ?
#
loop_
_entity_poly.entity_id
_entity_poly.type
_entity_poly.pdbx_seq_one_letter_code
_entity_poly.pdbx_strand_id
1 'polypeptide(L)'
;MTTAVSGTVDTGYTCAVPRNDPATQVYQPHWRQVEWAVDQLVFKNRLTVTRPTGWKGSGLPAWNPQTEFPIPDLQGGGRIPVSIMFGILAQESNLWQAQRSVLEGETGNPLVGNYYGVNIYDDNPANDWDVDFGRADCGYGISQQTDNMRKDGSLWSAAKQKRVALDYVTNIAAGMSTLAQKWNEIWTDTDGVAKVHNGDPSKIENWYLAVWAYNSGWHSKADAWKIDGNGTPNLGAWGVGWLNNPANPSYRQDRRPFLDNNSYADAAHPQDWPYQEKVLGWAAWPITKTYFDAAQNKNVTEGGYNYAWWTSEGNRTMIVPTISNTGIVDNNAFCAPGNECQPPATGNGRGTCLRSDSKCWWHLPKEWKDCTSACGNEASLRYDSTWGGTERAEPQDHWTSCHTPGLPYISGDTTNVLIVDDGKQYAIRGGCNNAGWDNHGTLSFEFAQDSAGRVPARADFQQLGSGFGGHEWFAYTRTGLRNGDVMKVTGTWELDQHINGWARVLVHIPKRRAETQQAPYTIHIGDGSAEYRTLNQSREVNEWYNLGVFEFKGAQKPKVSLTNLNDEGDGSAAISWDAIAFQVLAKRPKHFVVAMGDSITSGEGVGNYYPETDFEYKTPRWNACRRSKDAWIRQTVLPGETQTIGQLADSWDPKLDFSFVACSGATTRDMTVGQYAYMQNPIGSWSDYRDSAEGRFREAAQLNSGFLTKNTTLVALTLGANDAGWSGVILDCILGVRCRQGSFENDLRTNILETLNTRVTLGDQANVANILKEIESDAENKNPSRGKKAKIVLMGYPDIAGASPPLTMCGQFGVEAVGVLGRSSAFFATEARKTVQGLKNNGFEVSFADPMSAFQGHGVCGADRWVNALTLNKTGPGDFTDVWTGCLGDGGRCASRSSFHPTKRGAQEFATVFGDHLRSSEVNYTGW
;
A
#
# COMPACT_ATOMS: atom_id res chain seq x y z
N MET A 1 -0.17 28.56 -12.30
CA MET A 1 0.57 27.30 -12.11
C MET A 1 1.99 27.67 -11.76
N THR A 2 2.43 27.30 -10.57
CA THR A 2 3.84 27.35 -10.16
C THR A 2 4.62 26.36 -11.02
N THR A 3 5.85 26.70 -11.40
CA THR A 3 6.71 25.87 -12.24
C THR A 3 7.02 24.55 -11.56
N ALA A 4 6.82 23.41 -12.23
CA ALA A 4 7.25 22.13 -11.68
C ALA A 4 8.78 22.08 -11.51
N VAL A 5 9.26 21.35 -10.51
CA VAL A 5 10.70 21.18 -10.24
C VAL A 5 11.11 19.75 -10.54
N SER A 6 12.25 19.57 -11.19
CA SER A 6 12.80 18.27 -11.53
C SER A 6 13.73 17.70 -10.46
N GLY A 7 13.85 16.37 -10.43
CA GLY A 7 14.86 15.66 -9.64
C GLY A 7 14.34 15.23 -8.26
N THR A 8 14.82 14.08 -7.79
CA THR A 8 14.28 13.39 -6.61
C THR A 8 14.81 13.98 -5.30
N VAL A 9 16.06 14.45 -5.27
CA VAL A 9 16.71 14.99 -4.06
C VAL A 9 16.28 16.43 -3.80
N ASP A 10 15.91 16.72 -2.55
CA ASP A 10 15.60 18.07 -2.09
C ASP A 10 16.77 19.05 -2.26
N THR A 11 16.44 20.29 -2.59
CA THR A 11 17.39 21.41 -2.57
C THR A 11 17.27 22.13 -1.23
N GLY A 12 18.39 22.49 -0.61
CA GLY A 12 18.38 23.26 0.65
C GLY A 12 18.11 22.45 1.93
N TYR A 13 18.05 21.11 1.85
CA TYR A 13 17.96 20.26 3.04
C TYR A 13 19.17 20.44 3.97
N THR A 14 18.94 20.41 5.28
CA THR A 14 19.96 20.63 6.32
C THR A 14 20.49 19.34 6.94
N CYS A 15 19.74 18.24 6.84
CA CYS A 15 20.16 16.96 7.39
C CYS A 15 21.28 16.30 6.55
N ALA A 16 22.14 15.50 7.18
CA ALA A 16 23.38 15.01 6.57
C ALA A 16 23.17 14.08 5.37
N VAL A 17 22.13 13.23 5.40
CA VAL A 17 21.83 12.26 4.35
C VAL A 17 20.47 12.58 3.72
N PRO A 18 20.42 12.83 2.39
CA PRO A 18 19.16 13.12 1.72
C PRO A 18 18.18 11.93 1.78
N ARG A 19 16.87 12.20 1.81
CA ARG A 19 15.86 11.12 1.77
C ARG A 19 15.79 10.44 0.42
N ASN A 20 15.55 11.18 -0.65
CA ASN A 20 15.22 10.66 -1.99
C ASN A 20 16.43 10.60 -2.94
N ASP A 21 17.58 10.19 -2.43
CA ASP A 21 18.79 9.95 -3.23
C ASP A 21 18.77 8.52 -3.80
N PRO A 22 18.70 8.33 -5.13
CA PRO A 22 18.70 7.00 -5.76
C PRO A 22 19.93 6.16 -5.40
N ALA A 23 21.07 6.79 -5.13
CA ALA A 23 22.31 6.09 -4.77
C ALA A 23 22.35 5.61 -3.31
N THR A 24 21.29 5.87 -2.53
CA THR A 24 21.27 5.63 -1.09
C THR A 24 19.95 5.01 -0.64
N GLN A 25 19.97 3.74 -0.25
CA GLN A 25 18.88 3.07 0.46
C GLN A 25 19.36 2.51 1.81
N VAL A 26 18.50 2.63 2.81
CA VAL A 26 18.71 2.20 4.19
C VAL A 26 18.09 0.83 4.39
N TYR A 27 18.87 -0.10 4.94
CA TYR A 27 18.43 -1.43 5.28
C TYR A 27 17.54 -1.43 6.52
N GLN A 28 16.38 -2.07 6.42
CA GLN A 28 15.50 -2.30 7.56
C GLN A 28 15.88 -3.63 8.22
N PRO A 29 16.52 -3.61 9.41
CA PRO A 29 16.88 -4.84 10.09
C PRO A 29 15.65 -5.61 10.56
N HIS A 30 15.79 -6.92 10.63
CA HIS A 30 14.88 -7.76 11.40
C HIS A 30 15.01 -7.41 12.89
N TRP A 31 13.93 -7.40 13.65
CA TRP A 31 13.97 -7.09 15.08
C TRP A 31 14.93 -7.99 15.90
N ARG A 32 15.14 -9.24 15.46
CA ARG A 32 16.19 -10.13 16.02
C ARG A 32 17.62 -9.72 15.71
N GLN A 33 17.87 -9.06 14.58
CA GLN A 33 19.17 -8.47 14.28
C GLN A 33 19.45 -7.28 15.19
N VAL A 34 18.41 -6.51 15.56
CA VAL A 34 18.49 -5.44 16.55
C VAL A 34 18.81 -6.00 17.94
N GLU A 35 18.12 -7.06 18.37
CA GLU A 35 18.40 -7.75 19.65
C GLU A 35 19.86 -8.23 19.73
N TRP A 36 20.35 -8.87 18.66
CA TRP A 36 21.74 -9.27 18.56
C TRP A 36 22.71 -8.07 18.69
N ALA A 37 22.45 -6.98 17.98
CA ALA A 37 23.34 -5.82 17.99
C ALA A 37 23.46 -5.21 19.40
N VAL A 38 22.34 -5.06 20.12
CA VAL A 38 22.34 -4.53 21.49
C VAL A 38 23.05 -5.49 22.45
N ASP A 39 22.76 -6.81 22.38
CA ASP A 39 23.42 -7.84 23.21
C ASP A 39 24.95 -7.84 23.06
N GLN A 40 25.46 -7.49 21.87
CA GLN A 40 26.89 -7.35 21.62
C GLN A 40 27.44 -6.00 22.06
N LEU A 41 26.76 -4.90 21.73
CA LEU A 41 27.27 -3.54 21.92
C LEU A 41 27.35 -3.10 23.39
N VAL A 42 26.53 -3.65 24.29
CA VAL A 42 26.60 -3.33 25.74
C VAL A 42 27.92 -3.77 26.39
N PHE A 43 28.74 -4.60 25.72
CA PHE A 43 30.05 -5.01 26.19
C PHE A 43 31.16 -4.42 25.32
N LYS A 44 32.13 -3.77 25.96
CA LYS A 44 33.31 -3.23 25.26
C LYS A 44 34.07 -4.35 24.53
N ASN A 45 34.49 -4.07 23.29
CA ASN A 45 35.30 -4.95 22.45
C ASN A 45 34.71 -6.34 22.19
N ARG A 46 33.37 -6.51 22.30
CA ARG A 46 32.69 -7.78 22.02
C ARG A 46 32.27 -7.91 20.55
N LEU A 47 31.85 -6.82 19.91
CA LEU A 47 31.43 -6.84 18.52
C LEU A 47 32.66 -6.86 17.60
N THR A 48 32.91 -8.01 16.98
CA THR A 48 34.03 -8.19 16.03
C THR A 48 33.60 -8.09 14.56
N VAL A 49 32.29 -8.03 14.29
CA VAL A 49 31.74 -7.79 12.95
C VAL A 49 32.24 -6.44 12.39
N THR A 50 32.82 -6.49 11.19
CA THR A 50 33.26 -5.32 10.43
C THR A 50 32.42 -5.21 9.16
N ARG A 51 31.90 -4.02 8.87
CA ARG A 51 31.23 -3.73 7.60
C ARG A 51 32.30 -3.66 6.50
N PRO A 52 32.19 -4.45 5.42
CA PRO A 52 33.12 -4.39 4.30
C PRO A 52 33.02 -3.05 3.56
N THR A 53 34.01 -2.77 2.71
CA THR A 53 33.94 -1.64 1.77
C THR A 53 32.69 -1.78 0.89
N GLY A 54 31.92 -0.70 0.77
CA GLY A 54 30.68 -0.68 0.01
C GLY A 54 29.54 -1.50 0.64
N TRP A 55 29.58 -1.78 1.95
CA TRP A 55 28.50 -2.51 2.63
C TRP A 55 27.13 -1.93 2.27
N LYS A 56 26.25 -2.80 1.73
CA LYS A 56 24.92 -2.47 1.21
C LYS A 56 24.90 -1.18 0.37
N GLY A 57 25.75 -1.11 -0.66
CA GLY A 57 25.75 -0.01 -1.62
C GLY A 57 26.18 1.35 -1.05
N SER A 58 26.68 1.41 0.18
CA SER A 58 26.99 2.69 0.86
C SER A 58 28.05 3.55 0.15
N GLY A 59 28.92 2.93 -0.66
CA GLY A 59 30.07 3.58 -1.28
C GLY A 59 31.17 3.98 -0.30
N LEU A 60 31.16 3.44 0.93
CA LEU A 60 32.07 3.82 2.01
C LEU A 60 33.19 2.79 2.21
N PRO A 61 34.38 3.19 2.71
CA PRO A 61 35.41 2.24 3.12
C PRO A 61 34.97 1.49 4.38
N ALA A 62 35.47 0.26 4.55
CA ALA A 62 35.16 -0.63 5.66
C ALA A 62 35.27 0.04 7.05
N TRP A 63 34.41 -0.38 7.99
CA TRP A 63 34.38 0.14 9.35
C TRP A 63 33.83 -0.89 10.35
N ASN A 64 34.22 -0.79 11.62
CA ASN A 64 33.60 -1.55 12.71
C ASN A 64 32.72 -0.60 13.54
N PRO A 65 31.41 -0.87 13.67
CA PRO A 65 30.46 -0.02 14.39
C PRO A 65 30.87 0.33 15.83
N GLN A 66 31.36 -0.65 16.59
CA GLN A 66 31.71 -0.47 18.00
C GLN A 66 32.97 0.37 18.20
N THR A 67 33.97 0.23 17.32
CA THR A 67 35.19 1.05 17.38
C THR A 67 34.96 2.49 16.93
N GLU A 68 34.00 2.71 16.02
CA GLU A 68 33.62 4.05 15.55
C GLU A 68 32.89 4.86 16.64
N PHE A 69 32.13 4.17 17.49
CA PHE A 69 31.36 4.72 18.61
C PHE A 69 31.62 3.92 19.90
N PRO A 70 32.81 4.09 20.52
CA PRO A 70 33.15 3.38 21.74
C PRO A 70 32.33 3.93 22.92
N ILE A 71 31.71 3.04 23.69
CA ILE A 71 30.99 3.41 24.90
C ILE A 71 32.00 3.80 25.99
N PRO A 72 31.91 4.98 26.62
CA PRO A 72 32.79 5.36 27.73
C PRO A 72 32.55 4.48 28.96
N ASP A 73 33.53 4.40 29.87
CA ASP A 73 33.27 3.79 31.18
C ASP A 73 32.22 4.59 31.94
N LEU A 74 31.29 3.89 32.60
CA LEU A 74 30.25 4.55 33.39
C LEU A 74 30.82 4.99 34.74
N GLN A 75 30.50 6.23 35.11
CA GLN A 75 30.67 6.70 36.49
C GLN A 75 29.82 5.84 37.43
N GLY A 76 30.41 5.34 38.51
CA GLY A 76 29.80 4.34 39.39
C GLY A 76 30.05 2.88 38.99
N GLY A 77 30.67 2.62 37.83
CA GLY A 77 31.02 1.28 37.35
C GLY A 77 29.83 0.50 36.74
N GLY A 78 30.11 -0.60 36.05
CA GLY A 78 29.09 -1.40 35.36
C GLY A 78 28.89 -1.00 33.89
N ARG A 79 27.69 -1.25 33.34
CA ARG A 79 27.35 -1.01 31.93
C ARG A 79 25.87 -0.70 31.75
N ILE A 80 25.51 -0.22 30.55
CA ILE A 80 24.11 -0.05 30.15
C ILE A 80 23.41 -1.42 30.15
N PRO A 81 22.27 -1.58 30.85
CA PRO A 81 21.42 -2.76 30.70
C PRO A 81 20.78 -2.80 29.31
N VAL A 82 20.75 -3.96 28.66
CA VAL A 82 20.15 -4.14 27.31
C VAL A 82 18.71 -3.64 27.26
N SER A 83 17.94 -3.86 28.33
CA SER A 83 16.53 -3.47 28.43
C SER A 83 16.32 -1.95 28.35
N ILE A 84 17.27 -1.14 28.82
CA ILE A 84 17.21 0.32 28.69
C ILE A 84 17.40 0.72 27.23
N MET A 85 18.40 0.14 26.57
CA MET A 85 18.64 0.42 25.16
C MET A 85 17.46 -0.05 24.30
N PHE A 86 16.92 -1.24 24.55
CA PHE A 86 15.70 -1.69 23.87
C PHE A 86 14.50 -0.77 24.10
N GLY A 87 14.34 -0.25 25.31
CA GLY A 87 13.30 0.73 25.62
C GLY A 87 13.43 2.01 24.79
N ILE A 88 14.65 2.51 24.60
CA ILE A 88 14.95 3.63 23.71
C ILE A 88 14.60 3.27 22.27
N LEU A 89 15.15 2.18 21.73
CA LEU A 89 14.93 1.80 20.33
C LEU A 89 13.45 1.54 20.01
N ALA A 90 12.68 0.96 20.94
CA ALA A 90 11.25 0.77 20.80
C ALA A 90 10.51 2.12 20.77
N GLN A 91 10.85 3.03 21.69
CA GLN A 91 10.21 4.35 21.79
C GLN A 91 10.55 5.28 20.62
N GLU A 92 11.78 5.22 20.13
CA GLU A 92 12.29 6.12 19.08
C GLU A 92 11.76 5.73 17.70
N SER A 93 11.64 4.43 17.42
CA SER A 93 11.47 3.98 16.03
C SER A 93 10.70 2.68 15.84
N ASN A 94 10.18 2.02 16.89
CA ASN A 94 9.64 0.65 16.78
C ASN A 94 10.70 -0.37 16.28
N LEU A 95 11.97 -0.14 16.62
CA LEU A 95 13.13 -0.90 16.15
C LEU A 95 13.39 -0.75 14.64
N TRP A 96 12.94 0.36 14.03
CA TRP A 96 13.12 0.61 12.60
C TRP A 96 14.34 1.49 12.31
N GLN A 97 15.09 1.13 11.27
CA GLN A 97 16.21 1.93 10.76
C GLN A 97 15.83 2.67 9.48
N ALA A 98 15.00 2.04 8.64
CA ALA A 98 14.45 2.63 7.44
C ALA A 98 13.05 3.19 7.72
N GLN A 99 12.56 4.02 6.82
CA GLN A 99 11.23 4.63 6.94
C GLN A 99 10.10 3.57 7.06
N ARG A 100 8.98 3.94 7.68
CA ARG A 100 7.86 3.05 8.10
C ARG A 100 7.25 2.12 7.05
N SER A 101 7.46 2.42 5.77
CA SER A 101 6.90 1.68 4.65
C SER A 101 7.80 0.55 4.14
N VAL A 102 9.05 0.47 4.63
CA VAL A 102 10.03 -0.58 4.33
C VAL A 102 9.84 -1.74 5.31
N LEU A 103 9.71 -2.97 4.81
CA LEU A 103 9.66 -4.15 5.68
C LEU A 103 11.06 -4.69 5.99
N GLU A 104 11.13 -5.57 6.98
CA GLU A 104 12.36 -6.22 7.40
C GLU A 104 12.99 -6.99 6.23
N GLY A 105 14.30 -6.82 6.03
CA GLY A 105 14.99 -7.39 4.88
C GLY A 105 14.99 -6.50 3.63
N GLU A 106 14.08 -5.52 3.54
CA GLU A 106 14.05 -4.57 2.43
C GLU A 106 14.98 -3.36 2.70
N THR A 107 15.09 -2.50 1.69
CA THR A 107 15.80 -1.22 1.81
C THR A 107 14.90 -0.08 1.32
N GLY A 108 15.12 1.15 1.78
CA GLY A 108 14.35 2.32 1.30
C GLY A 108 14.90 3.63 1.83
N ASN A 109 14.11 4.69 1.93
CA ASN A 109 14.64 5.96 2.47
C ASN A 109 15.06 5.86 3.95
N PRO A 110 15.97 6.73 4.41
CA PRO A 110 16.27 6.89 5.83
C PRO A 110 15.04 7.21 6.68
N LEU A 111 14.97 6.63 7.88
CA LEU A 111 14.05 7.05 8.92
C LEU A 111 14.58 8.32 9.58
N VAL A 112 13.81 9.41 9.49
CA VAL A 112 14.11 10.69 10.12
C VAL A 112 12.80 11.23 10.72
N GLY A 113 12.79 11.64 11.98
CA GLY A 113 11.58 12.09 12.69
C GLY A 113 10.86 13.23 11.97
N ASN A 114 11.53 14.37 11.75
CA ASN A 114 11.02 15.55 11.06
C ASN A 114 12.07 16.12 10.08
N TYR A 115 12.29 15.41 8.98
CA TYR A 115 13.25 15.80 7.94
C TYR A 115 12.93 17.14 7.25
N TYR A 116 11.64 17.48 7.15
CA TYR A 116 11.17 18.66 6.42
C TYR A 116 10.89 19.87 7.32
N GLY A 117 11.07 19.74 8.64
CA GLY A 117 10.82 20.79 9.63
C GLY A 117 9.39 21.31 9.64
N VAL A 118 8.43 20.48 9.23
CA VAL A 118 7.00 20.82 9.20
C VAL A 118 6.43 20.87 10.63
N ASN A 119 5.40 21.70 10.84
CA ASN A 119 4.81 21.93 12.16
C ASN A 119 3.51 21.14 12.38
N ILE A 120 3.57 19.81 12.29
CA ILE A 120 2.39 18.93 12.33
C ILE A 120 1.75 18.73 13.72
N TYR A 121 2.26 19.41 14.75
CA TYR A 121 1.82 19.27 16.14
C TYR A 121 1.11 20.51 16.66
N ASP A 122 0.85 21.51 15.81
CA ASP A 122 -0.01 22.64 16.14
C ASP A 122 -1.48 22.35 15.79
N ASP A 123 -2.38 23.29 16.11
CA ASP A 123 -3.81 23.16 15.82
C ASP A 123 -4.18 23.58 14.37
N ASN A 124 -3.19 23.83 13.50
CA ASN A 124 -3.37 24.39 12.16
C ASN A 124 -2.98 23.39 11.05
N PRO A 125 -3.87 22.47 10.66
CA PRO A 125 -3.57 21.47 9.62
C PRO A 125 -3.27 22.06 8.22
N ALA A 126 -3.54 23.37 8.01
CA ALA A 126 -3.23 24.02 6.74
C ALA A 126 -1.72 24.20 6.50
N ASN A 127 -0.88 24.12 7.54
CA ASN A 127 0.57 24.26 7.44
C ASN A 127 1.33 22.92 7.60
N ASP A 128 0.64 21.78 7.67
CA ASP A 128 1.27 20.46 7.87
C ASP A 128 2.29 20.08 6.78
N TRP A 129 2.23 20.78 5.65
CA TRP A 129 3.10 20.58 4.48
C TRP A 129 4.02 21.76 4.19
N ASP A 130 4.08 22.73 5.11
CA ASP A 130 4.93 23.91 5.01
C ASP A 130 6.38 23.55 5.32
N VAL A 131 7.12 23.10 4.30
CA VAL A 131 8.53 22.71 4.43
C VAL A 131 9.39 23.88 4.94
N ASP A 132 10.12 23.64 6.02
CA ASP A 132 11.15 24.52 6.59
C ASP A 132 12.36 23.68 7.04
N PHE A 133 13.32 23.48 6.13
CA PHE A 133 14.53 22.72 6.44
C PHE A 133 15.36 23.32 7.58
N GLY A 134 15.21 24.61 7.92
CA GLY A 134 15.88 25.20 9.08
C GLY A 134 15.45 24.55 10.39
N ARG A 135 14.19 24.11 10.45
CA ARG A 135 13.55 23.46 11.61
C ARG A 135 13.60 21.93 11.57
N ALA A 136 14.23 21.33 10.56
CA ALA A 136 14.38 19.88 10.49
C ALA A 136 15.10 19.35 11.73
N ASP A 137 14.68 18.22 12.29
CA ASP A 137 15.30 17.64 13.49
C ASP A 137 16.65 16.96 13.19
N CYS A 138 16.72 16.26 12.06
CA CYS A 138 17.84 15.46 11.59
C CYS A 138 18.22 14.29 12.52
N GLY A 139 17.24 13.74 13.26
CA GLY A 139 17.41 12.50 14.03
C GLY A 139 17.30 11.28 13.14
N TYR A 140 18.39 10.53 12.94
CA TYR A 140 18.40 9.39 12.02
C TYR A 140 18.24 8.04 12.71
N GLY A 141 17.47 7.16 12.08
CA GLY A 141 17.51 5.71 12.29
C GLY A 141 16.97 5.25 13.65
N ILE A 142 17.37 4.04 14.03
CA ILE A 142 16.73 3.27 15.09
C ILE A 142 16.81 3.89 16.49
N SER A 143 17.87 4.65 16.77
CA SER A 143 18.04 5.40 18.02
C SER A 143 17.71 6.89 17.89
N GLN A 144 17.26 7.34 16.71
CA GLN A 144 17.04 8.75 16.37
C GLN A 144 18.25 9.65 16.73
N GLN A 145 19.46 9.18 16.43
CA GLN A 145 20.70 9.92 16.70
C GLN A 145 20.66 11.27 15.96
N THR A 146 20.68 12.36 16.72
CA THR A 146 20.48 13.74 16.21
C THR A 146 21.76 14.58 16.26
N ASP A 147 22.50 14.48 17.35
CA ASP A 147 23.76 15.23 17.51
C ASP A 147 24.74 14.87 16.39
N ASN A 148 25.32 15.90 15.77
CA ASN A 148 26.23 15.80 14.61
C ASN A 148 25.60 15.22 13.33
N MET A 149 24.27 15.24 13.18
CA MET A 149 23.59 14.74 11.97
C MET A 149 23.04 15.85 11.05
N ARG A 150 23.34 17.12 11.34
CA ARG A 150 23.18 18.23 10.39
C ARG A 150 24.42 18.38 9.51
N LYS A 151 24.27 18.95 8.32
CA LYS A 151 25.41 19.29 7.44
C LYS A 151 26.29 20.36 8.06
N ASP A 152 25.66 21.40 8.60
CA ASP A 152 26.33 22.55 9.19
C ASP A 152 26.56 22.31 10.68
N GLY A 153 27.70 22.76 11.21
CA GLY A 153 28.02 22.70 12.65
C GLY A 153 28.33 21.30 13.19
N SER A 154 28.43 20.28 12.33
CA SER A 154 28.78 18.91 12.74
C SER A 154 30.26 18.74 13.03
N LEU A 155 30.57 18.00 14.10
CA LEU A 155 31.93 17.54 14.40
C LEU A 155 32.26 16.20 13.71
N TRP A 156 31.27 15.55 13.08
CA TRP A 156 31.46 14.29 12.36
C TRP A 156 31.69 14.53 10.87
N SER A 157 32.54 13.70 10.26
CA SER A 157 32.70 13.68 8.82
C SER A 157 31.42 13.19 8.12
N ALA A 158 31.20 13.61 6.88
CA ALA A 158 30.07 13.15 6.07
C ALA A 158 30.03 11.60 5.94
N ALA A 159 31.20 10.94 5.87
CA ALA A 159 31.28 9.49 5.87
C ALA A 159 30.76 8.87 7.19
N LYS A 160 31.11 9.46 8.35
CA LYS A 160 30.64 9.00 9.66
C LYS A 160 29.12 9.21 9.81
N GLN A 161 28.60 10.35 9.37
CA GLN A 161 27.16 10.63 9.32
C GLN A 161 26.43 9.61 8.43
N LYS A 162 26.96 9.34 7.23
CA LYS A 162 26.38 8.34 6.32
C LYS A 162 26.36 6.94 6.95
N ARG A 163 27.40 6.51 7.67
CA ARG A 163 27.39 5.22 8.40
C ARG A 163 26.26 5.14 9.45
N VAL A 164 26.05 6.21 10.22
CA VAL A 164 24.96 6.29 11.22
C VAL A 164 23.58 6.22 10.57
N ALA A 165 23.39 6.84 9.41
CA ALA A 165 22.11 6.82 8.70
C ALA A 165 21.82 5.46 8.04
N LEU A 166 22.84 4.75 7.52
CA LEU A 166 22.65 3.55 6.72
C LEU A 166 22.76 2.22 7.49
N ASP A 167 23.57 2.17 8.55
CA ASP A 167 23.84 0.93 9.30
C ASP A 167 23.21 0.99 10.70
N TYR A 168 22.20 0.15 10.90
CA TYR A 168 21.49 0.04 12.17
C TYR A 168 22.42 -0.28 13.36
N VAL A 169 23.49 -1.07 13.17
CA VAL A 169 24.44 -1.37 14.27
C VAL A 169 25.27 -0.15 14.63
N THR A 170 25.69 0.61 13.61
CA THR A 170 26.41 1.88 13.82
C THR A 170 25.52 2.92 14.49
N ASN A 171 24.23 2.97 14.10
CA ASN A 171 23.23 3.84 14.73
C ASN A 171 23.02 3.49 16.21
N ILE A 172 22.82 2.21 16.54
CA ILE A 172 22.70 1.74 17.93
C ILE A 172 23.97 2.07 18.73
N ALA A 173 25.16 1.85 18.17
CA ALA A 173 26.42 2.17 18.85
C ALA A 173 26.54 3.67 19.16
N ALA A 174 26.14 4.55 18.22
CA ALA A 174 26.09 5.98 18.44
C ALA A 174 25.10 6.35 19.56
N GLY A 175 23.86 5.84 19.51
CA GLY A 175 22.87 6.06 20.57
C GLY A 175 23.32 5.59 21.95
N MET A 176 23.96 4.42 22.03
CA MET A 176 24.52 3.90 23.29
C MET A 176 25.66 4.75 23.83
N SER A 177 26.55 5.23 22.94
CA SER A 177 27.61 6.17 23.31
C SER A 177 27.01 7.47 23.88
N THR A 178 25.97 8.02 23.23
CA THR A 178 25.25 9.21 23.70
C THR A 178 24.62 8.97 25.07
N LEU A 179 23.93 7.85 25.28
CA LEU A 179 23.30 7.52 26.56
C LEU A 179 24.33 7.41 27.71
N ALA A 180 25.45 6.72 27.48
CA ALA A 180 26.52 6.62 28.47
C ALA A 180 27.17 7.98 28.76
N GLN A 181 27.32 8.84 27.76
CA GLN A 181 27.79 10.21 27.95
C GLN A 181 26.82 11.00 28.82
N LYS A 182 25.49 10.89 28.61
CA LYS A 182 24.49 11.58 29.45
C LYS A 182 24.50 11.10 30.90
N TRP A 183 24.65 9.79 31.13
CA TRP A 183 24.86 9.26 32.48
C TRP A 183 26.08 9.90 33.15
N ASN A 184 27.22 9.91 32.45
CA ASN A 184 28.47 10.45 32.97
C ASN A 184 28.45 11.96 33.16
N GLU A 185 27.79 12.68 32.26
CA GLU A 185 27.61 14.13 32.31
C GLU A 185 26.88 14.54 33.59
N ILE A 186 25.72 13.92 33.86
CA ILE A 186 24.93 14.15 35.09
C ILE A 186 25.76 13.83 36.33
N TRP A 187 26.42 12.68 36.34
CA TRP A 187 27.22 12.25 37.49
C TRP A 187 28.36 13.23 37.78
N THR A 188 29.10 13.63 36.75
CA THR A 188 30.28 14.49 36.88
C THR A 188 29.90 15.91 37.28
N ASP A 189 28.86 16.48 36.67
CA ASP A 189 28.43 17.86 36.95
C ASP A 189 27.81 18.03 38.35
N THR A 190 27.35 16.93 38.95
CA THR A 190 26.68 16.93 40.27
C THR A 190 27.44 16.21 41.37
N ASP A 191 28.67 15.75 41.11
CA ASP A 191 29.43 14.90 42.04
C ASP A 191 28.61 13.68 42.54
N GLY A 192 27.77 13.11 41.67
CA GLY A 192 26.91 11.96 41.96
C GLY A 192 25.68 12.26 42.82
N VAL A 193 25.32 13.54 43.00
CA VAL A 193 24.13 13.96 43.78
C VAL A 193 22.83 13.78 43.01
N ALA A 194 22.79 14.15 41.73
CA ALA A 194 21.59 13.99 40.90
C ALA A 194 21.47 12.54 40.42
N LYS A 195 20.75 11.73 41.20
CA LYS A 195 20.52 10.32 40.89
C LYS A 195 19.15 9.83 41.32
N VAL A 196 18.74 8.73 40.71
CA VAL A 196 17.59 7.96 41.16
C VAL A 196 18.06 6.76 41.98
N HIS A 197 17.41 6.56 43.13
CA HIS A 197 17.76 5.56 44.15
C HIS A 197 19.27 5.57 44.49
N ASN A 198 19.88 4.38 44.54
CA ASN A 198 21.29 4.21 44.86
C ASN A 198 22.24 4.54 43.68
N GLY A 199 21.73 4.80 42.48
CA GLY A 199 22.54 5.10 41.30
C GLY A 199 23.35 3.92 40.76
N ASP A 200 23.02 2.68 41.13
CA ASP A 200 23.60 1.44 40.58
C ASP A 200 23.18 1.25 39.10
N PRO A 201 24.10 1.27 38.12
CA PRO A 201 23.76 1.14 36.71
C PRO A 201 23.16 -0.21 36.30
N SER A 202 23.25 -1.24 37.15
CA SER A 202 22.62 -2.54 36.89
C SER A 202 21.10 -2.54 37.08
N LYS A 203 20.54 -1.48 37.68
CA LYS A 203 19.11 -1.36 37.98
C LYS A 203 18.41 -0.47 36.96
N ILE A 204 17.26 -0.94 36.46
CA ILE A 204 16.53 -0.33 35.35
C ILE A 204 16.06 1.11 35.69
N GLU A 205 15.47 1.31 36.87
CA GLU A 205 14.90 2.59 37.31
C GLU A 205 15.96 3.68 37.48
N ASN A 206 17.21 3.31 37.79
CA ASN A 206 18.28 4.27 38.03
C ASN A 206 18.66 5.07 36.76
N TRP A 207 18.29 4.58 35.58
CA TRP A 207 18.52 5.25 34.30
C TRP A 207 17.54 6.40 34.02
N TYR A 208 16.53 6.63 34.86
CA TYR A 208 15.47 7.63 34.64
C TYR A 208 15.98 9.01 34.21
N LEU A 209 16.98 9.57 34.92
CA LEU A 209 17.53 10.89 34.59
C LEU A 209 18.40 10.88 33.32
N ALA A 210 19.18 9.83 33.08
CA ALA A 210 20.00 9.70 31.88
C ALA A 210 19.14 9.54 30.62
N VAL A 211 18.03 8.80 30.72
CA VAL A 211 17.03 8.65 29.64
C VAL A 211 16.29 9.96 29.39
N TRP A 212 15.94 10.71 30.45
CA TRP A 212 15.37 12.05 30.29
C TRP A 212 16.36 12.98 29.57
N ALA A 213 17.64 12.96 29.97
CA ALA A 213 18.69 13.74 29.34
C ALA A 213 19.06 13.26 27.92
N TYR A 214 18.83 12.00 27.57
CA TYR A 214 18.99 11.48 26.21
C TYR A 214 18.05 12.20 25.24
N ASN A 215 16.80 12.44 25.64
CA ASN A 215 15.81 13.08 24.77
C ASN A 215 15.89 14.62 24.78
N SER A 216 15.96 15.25 25.96
CA SER A 216 15.90 16.73 26.06
C SER A 216 17.23 17.40 26.42
N GLY A 217 18.32 16.64 26.58
CA GLY A 217 19.60 17.14 27.05
C GLY A 217 19.70 17.33 28.57
N TRP A 218 20.92 17.59 29.03
CA TRP A 218 21.26 18.03 30.39
C TRP A 218 21.76 19.47 30.32
N HIS A 219 21.15 20.36 31.09
CA HIS A 219 21.63 21.73 31.22
C HIS A 219 22.62 21.81 32.37
N SER A 220 23.90 22.01 32.06
CA SER A 220 24.96 21.93 33.07
C SER A 220 24.83 23.02 34.14
N LYS A 221 25.28 22.71 35.36
CA LYS A 221 25.37 23.67 36.46
C LYS A 221 26.25 24.87 36.13
N ALA A 222 27.29 24.66 35.31
CA ALA A 222 28.16 25.72 34.82
C ALA A 222 27.43 26.72 33.88
N ASP A 223 26.32 26.31 33.28
CA ASP A 223 25.51 27.15 32.38
C ASP A 223 24.32 27.82 33.09
N ALA A 224 24.12 27.57 34.38
CA ALA A 224 22.97 28.08 35.13
C ALA A 224 22.81 29.61 35.09
N TRP A 225 23.92 30.34 34.91
CA TRP A 225 23.92 31.81 34.81
C TRP A 225 24.25 32.34 33.41
N LYS A 226 24.28 31.45 32.40
CA LYS A 226 24.47 31.83 31.00
C LYS A 226 23.15 32.12 30.30
N ILE A 227 23.26 32.57 29.06
CA ILE A 227 22.15 32.74 28.12
C ILE A 227 22.06 31.47 27.27
N ASP A 228 20.85 30.92 27.12
CA ASP A 228 20.63 29.73 26.31
C ASP A 228 20.67 29.99 24.79
N GLY A 229 20.53 28.93 24.00
CA GLY A 229 20.52 29.01 22.54
C GLY A 229 19.36 29.82 21.94
N ASN A 230 18.34 30.16 22.74
CA ASN A 230 17.21 31.01 22.35
C ASN A 230 17.36 32.46 22.84
N GLY A 231 18.53 32.84 23.36
CA GLY A 231 18.78 34.19 23.85
C GLY A 231 18.15 34.48 25.22
N THR A 232 17.66 33.47 25.93
CA THR A 232 17.00 33.64 27.24
C THR A 232 17.97 33.29 28.39
N PRO A 233 18.20 34.19 29.36
CA PRO A 233 19.02 33.88 30.55
C PRO A 233 18.47 32.67 31.32
N ASN A 234 19.34 31.81 31.84
CA ASN A 234 18.94 30.65 32.66
C ASN A 234 18.55 31.04 34.09
N LEU A 235 19.09 32.14 34.62
CA LEU A 235 18.77 32.70 35.95
C LEU A 235 18.80 31.66 37.08
N GLY A 236 19.83 30.82 37.08
CA GLY A 236 20.06 29.79 38.09
C GLY A 236 19.44 28.42 37.75
N ALA A 237 18.69 28.29 36.65
CA ALA A 237 18.13 27.01 36.23
C ALA A 237 19.19 26.08 35.61
N TRP A 238 19.22 24.82 36.05
CA TRP A 238 20.08 23.74 35.52
C TRP A 238 19.42 22.38 35.79
N GLY A 239 19.83 21.34 35.05
CA GLY A 239 19.29 19.99 35.17
C GLY A 239 18.57 19.48 33.91
N VAL A 240 17.69 18.49 34.08
CA VAL A 240 16.84 17.98 32.99
C VAL A 240 15.59 18.84 32.77
N GLY A 241 15.24 19.05 31.50
CA GLY A 241 14.27 20.07 31.05
C GLY A 241 12.81 19.80 31.42
N TRP A 242 12.00 20.86 31.54
CA TRP A 242 10.58 20.81 31.93
C TRP A 242 9.67 20.03 30.96
N LEU A 243 10.01 19.99 29.67
CA LEU A 243 9.21 19.29 28.65
C LEU A 243 8.84 17.88 29.10
N ASN A 244 9.84 17.10 29.53
CA ASN A 244 9.70 15.72 29.98
C ASN A 244 9.44 15.59 31.50
N ASN A 245 9.16 16.68 32.21
CA ASN A 245 8.82 16.58 33.63
C ASN A 245 7.43 15.93 33.79
N PRO A 246 7.29 14.85 34.58
CA PRO A 246 6.00 14.21 34.86
C PRO A 246 4.88 15.14 35.36
N ALA A 247 5.25 16.30 35.89
CA ALA A 247 4.34 17.33 36.38
C ALA A 247 3.80 18.26 35.28
N ASN A 248 4.38 18.20 34.07
CA ASN A 248 4.01 19.04 32.94
C ASN A 248 2.52 18.84 32.58
N PRO A 249 1.74 19.94 32.48
CA PRO A 249 0.30 19.89 32.22
C PRO A 249 -0.09 19.25 30.88
N SER A 250 0.84 19.09 29.93
CA SER A 250 0.58 18.40 28.67
C SER A 250 0.29 16.90 28.84
N TYR A 251 0.73 16.28 29.94
CA TYR A 251 0.53 14.86 30.21
C TYR A 251 -0.80 14.58 30.89
N ARG A 252 -1.30 13.36 30.69
CA ARG A 252 -2.56 12.89 31.29
C ARG A 252 -2.38 12.70 32.81
N GLN A 253 -3.31 13.23 33.60
CA GLN A 253 -3.19 13.29 35.06
C GLN A 253 -3.44 11.95 35.77
N ASP A 254 -4.33 11.13 35.22
CA ASP A 254 -4.72 9.82 35.76
C ASP A 254 -3.99 8.66 35.06
N ARG A 255 -2.87 8.95 34.41
CA ARG A 255 -2.09 7.94 33.69
C ARG A 255 -1.53 6.89 34.65
N ARG A 256 -1.57 5.64 34.20
CA ARG A 256 -0.81 4.52 34.80
C ARG A 256 0.60 4.51 34.24
N PRO A 257 1.56 3.78 34.83
CA PRO A 257 2.85 3.56 34.18
C PRO A 257 2.64 3.02 32.76
N PHE A 258 3.44 3.51 31.81
CA PHE A 258 3.24 3.23 30.39
C PHE A 258 3.30 1.70 30.12
N LEU A 259 2.28 1.17 29.44
CA LEU A 259 2.09 -0.26 29.11
C LEU A 259 1.83 -1.19 30.31
N ASP A 260 1.69 -0.65 31.52
CA ASP A 260 1.42 -1.45 32.72
C ASP A 260 0.16 -2.32 32.54
N ASN A 261 0.21 -3.54 33.08
CA ASN A 261 -0.81 -4.56 32.85
C ASN A 261 -1.13 -4.83 31.37
N ASN A 262 -0.12 -4.72 30.50
CA ASN A 262 -0.22 -5.06 29.07
C ASN A 262 -1.17 -4.12 28.29
N SER A 263 -1.30 -2.87 28.74
CA SER A 263 -2.07 -1.81 28.07
C SER A 263 -1.32 -1.29 26.83
N TYR A 264 -1.10 -2.13 25.81
CA TYR A 264 -0.47 -1.67 24.56
C TYR A 264 -1.26 -0.58 23.82
N ALA A 265 -2.51 -0.34 24.20
CA ALA A 265 -3.30 0.80 23.74
C ALA A 265 -2.65 2.15 24.10
N ASP A 266 -1.82 2.20 25.16
CA ASP A 266 -1.08 3.41 25.52
C ASP A 266 -0.14 3.86 24.38
N ALA A 267 0.39 2.92 23.59
CA ALA A 267 1.27 3.23 22.46
C ALA A 267 0.55 3.93 21.30
N ALA A 268 -0.79 3.98 21.29
CA ALA A 268 -1.57 4.80 20.37
C ALA A 268 -1.66 6.29 20.81
N HIS A 269 -1.38 6.58 22.08
CA HIS A 269 -1.36 7.93 22.66
C HIS A 269 -0.07 8.20 23.47
N PRO A 270 1.13 8.04 22.88
CA PRO A 270 2.39 8.17 23.60
C PRO A 270 2.69 9.62 24.04
N GLN A 271 1.94 10.62 23.58
CA GLN A 271 2.05 12.00 24.04
C GLN A 271 1.53 12.21 25.46
N ASP A 272 0.75 11.27 26.00
CA ASP A 272 0.19 11.36 27.36
C ASP A 272 1.24 11.05 28.45
N TRP A 273 2.43 10.58 28.07
CA TRP A 273 3.55 10.24 28.96
C TRP A 273 4.85 10.96 28.58
N PRO A 274 5.67 11.38 29.57
CA PRO A 274 7.01 11.88 29.32
C PRO A 274 7.95 10.77 28.81
N TYR A 275 9.00 11.19 28.10
CA TYR A 275 9.88 10.28 27.36
C TYR A 275 10.45 9.13 28.21
N GLN A 276 10.98 9.44 29.38
CA GLN A 276 11.61 8.45 30.26
C GLN A 276 10.62 7.44 30.87
N GLU A 277 9.36 7.84 31.10
CA GLU A 277 8.33 6.89 31.53
C GLU A 277 8.00 5.89 30.41
N LYS A 278 8.04 6.33 29.15
CA LYS A 278 7.80 5.46 27.99
C LYS A 278 8.93 4.46 27.76
N VAL A 279 10.18 4.91 27.80
CA VAL A 279 11.36 4.06 27.65
C VAL A 279 11.39 2.99 28.74
N LEU A 280 11.14 3.38 29.99
CA LEU A 280 11.05 2.41 31.09
C LEU A 280 9.86 1.47 30.92
N GLY A 281 8.71 1.96 30.45
CA GLY A 281 7.58 1.12 30.05
C GLY A 281 7.97 0.05 29.04
N TRP A 282 8.67 0.41 27.96
CA TRP A 282 9.17 -0.55 26.98
C TRP A 282 10.26 -1.50 27.52
N ALA A 283 11.06 -1.06 28.49
CA ALA A 283 12.04 -1.91 29.16
C ALA A 283 11.35 -2.98 30.02
N ALA A 284 10.22 -2.63 30.65
CA ALA A 284 9.37 -3.56 31.38
C ALA A 284 8.55 -4.45 30.45
N TRP A 285 7.74 -3.87 29.56
CA TRP A 285 6.83 -4.55 28.63
C TRP A 285 7.33 -4.38 27.19
N PRO A 286 7.90 -5.43 26.57
CA PRO A 286 8.55 -5.30 25.26
C PRO A 286 7.53 -5.08 24.15
N ILE A 287 7.97 -4.46 23.05
CA ILE A 287 7.14 -4.39 21.85
C ILE A 287 6.77 -5.79 21.35
N THR A 288 5.52 -5.99 20.96
CA THR A 288 5.05 -7.25 20.40
C THR A 288 5.34 -7.31 18.90
N LYS A 289 5.80 -8.47 18.42
CA LYS A 289 6.02 -8.74 17.00
C LYS A 289 5.22 -9.98 16.61
N THR A 290 4.51 -9.89 15.50
CA THR A 290 3.74 -10.98 14.92
C THR A 290 4.38 -11.40 13.60
N TYR A 291 4.65 -12.69 13.44
CA TYR A 291 5.21 -13.26 12.21
C TYR A 291 4.56 -14.60 11.88
N PHE A 292 4.66 -15.01 10.63
CA PHE A 292 4.19 -16.33 10.19
C PHE A 292 5.25 -17.39 10.51
N ASP A 293 4.93 -18.32 11.40
CA ASP A 293 5.77 -19.48 11.67
C ASP A 293 5.41 -20.59 10.68
N ALA A 294 6.29 -20.78 9.68
CA ALA A 294 6.11 -21.80 8.65
C ALA A 294 6.12 -23.24 9.21
N ALA A 295 6.81 -23.51 10.32
CA ALA A 295 6.82 -24.83 10.96
C ALA A 295 5.47 -25.14 11.64
N GLN A 296 4.75 -24.09 12.07
CA GLN A 296 3.44 -24.21 12.71
C GLN A 296 2.26 -23.85 11.79
N ASN A 297 2.54 -23.37 10.58
CA ASN A 297 1.55 -22.87 9.60
C ASN A 297 0.54 -21.87 10.20
N LYS A 298 1.01 -20.96 11.08
CA LYS A 298 0.18 -19.95 11.74
C LYS A 298 0.97 -18.69 12.08
N ASN A 299 0.27 -17.59 12.28
CA ASN A 299 0.87 -16.39 12.88
C ASN A 299 1.13 -16.61 14.38
N VAL A 300 2.32 -16.23 14.83
CA VAL A 300 2.77 -16.28 16.23
C VAL A 300 3.10 -14.87 16.67
N THR A 301 2.72 -14.51 17.90
CA THR A 301 3.04 -13.23 18.52
C THR A 301 3.94 -13.44 19.73
N GLU A 302 5.05 -12.72 19.78
CA GLU A 302 5.99 -12.74 20.92
C GLU A 302 6.61 -11.36 21.17
N GLY A 303 7.38 -11.23 22.24
CA GLY A 303 8.16 -10.02 22.50
C GLY A 303 9.31 -9.86 21.50
N GLY A 304 9.51 -8.63 21.02
CA GLY A 304 10.57 -8.25 20.08
C GLY A 304 11.99 -8.34 20.67
N TYR A 305 12.11 -8.51 21.99
CA TYR A 305 13.39 -8.73 22.68
C TYR A 305 13.12 -9.34 24.06
N ASN A 306 14.15 -9.92 24.67
CA ASN A 306 14.08 -10.28 26.09
C ASN A 306 14.00 -9.01 26.95
N TYR A 307 13.03 -8.96 27.86
CA TYR A 307 12.70 -7.78 28.67
C TYR A 307 13.16 -7.92 30.12
N ALA A 308 13.24 -6.79 30.83
CA ALA A 308 13.67 -6.75 32.23
C ALA A 308 12.69 -7.52 33.14
N TRP A 309 13.16 -7.94 34.31
CA TRP A 309 12.35 -8.68 35.26
C TRP A 309 12.42 -8.12 36.68
N TRP A 310 11.36 -8.37 37.44
CA TRP A 310 11.20 -7.96 38.84
C TRP A 310 10.77 -9.17 39.68
N THR A 311 11.01 -9.09 40.99
CA THR A 311 10.62 -10.12 41.96
C THR A 311 9.11 -10.19 42.22
N SER A 312 8.35 -9.15 41.88
CA SER A 312 6.89 -9.11 41.94
C SER A 312 6.31 -8.17 40.88
N GLU A 313 5.05 -8.38 40.51
CA GLU A 313 4.33 -7.49 39.58
C GLU A 313 4.19 -6.07 40.13
N GLY A 314 3.90 -5.91 41.43
CA GLY A 314 3.82 -4.58 42.05
C GLY A 314 5.14 -3.80 41.96
N ASN A 315 6.28 -4.49 42.09
CA ASN A 315 7.59 -3.86 41.89
C ASN A 315 7.79 -3.40 40.45
N ARG A 316 7.30 -4.15 39.47
CA ARG A 316 7.33 -3.79 38.05
C ARG A 316 6.40 -2.60 37.75
N THR A 317 5.19 -2.56 38.30
CA THR A 317 4.30 -1.40 38.18
C THR A 317 4.95 -0.14 38.77
N MET A 318 5.71 -0.26 39.86
CA MET A 318 6.50 0.83 40.44
C MET A 318 7.84 1.10 39.72
N ILE A 319 7.97 0.77 38.43
CA ILE A 319 9.13 1.16 37.61
C ILE A 319 9.26 2.69 37.47
N VAL A 320 8.14 3.41 37.61
CA VAL A 320 8.08 4.85 37.78
C VAL A 320 7.37 5.16 39.11
N PRO A 321 7.50 6.38 39.66
CA PRO A 321 6.79 6.76 40.89
C PRO A 321 5.28 6.60 40.74
N THR A 322 4.64 5.88 41.67
CA THR A 322 3.19 5.75 41.73
C THR A 322 2.67 6.19 43.09
N ILE A 323 1.42 6.62 43.13
CA ILE A 323 0.73 6.83 44.40
C ILE A 323 0.51 5.45 45.03
N SER A 324 0.91 5.34 46.30
CA SER A 324 0.82 4.10 47.06
C SER A 324 -0.54 3.42 46.90
N ASN A 325 -0.53 2.16 46.47
CA ASN A 325 -1.70 1.28 46.32
C ASN A 325 -2.75 1.70 45.27
N THR A 326 -2.45 2.61 44.34
CA THR A 326 -3.42 2.98 43.28
C THR A 326 -3.00 2.51 41.87
N GLY A 327 -1.70 2.34 41.64
CA GLY A 327 -1.14 2.09 40.30
C GLY A 327 -1.25 3.30 39.35
N ILE A 328 -1.57 4.48 39.89
CA ILE A 328 -1.57 5.77 39.18
C ILE A 328 -0.20 6.42 39.39
N VAL A 329 0.37 7.00 38.33
CA VAL A 329 1.66 7.72 38.41
C VAL A 329 1.54 8.91 39.36
N ASP A 330 2.56 9.13 40.20
CA ASP A 330 2.68 10.36 40.98
C ASP A 330 3.22 11.48 40.06
N ASN A 331 2.31 12.33 39.61
CA ASN A 331 2.61 13.42 38.67
C ASN A 331 3.60 14.42 39.26
N ASN A 332 3.63 14.54 40.59
CA ASN A 332 4.41 15.57 41.26
C ASN A 332 5.70 15.01 41.89
N ALA A 333 6.06 13.77 41.56
CA ALA A 333 7.27 13.13 42.06
C ALA A 333 8.55 13.95 41.76
N PHE A 334 8.56 14.69 40.65
CA PHE A 334 9.67 15.55 40.22
C PHE A 334 9.29 17.05 40.22
N CYS A 335 8.47 17.44 41.20
CA CYS A 335 8.01 18.82 41.39
C CYS A 335 8.28 19.27 42.84
N ALA A 336 9.25 20.16 43.02
CA ALA A 336 9.62 20.69 44.32
C ALA A 336 9.97 22.19 44.24
N PRO A 337 9.92 22.92 45.38
CA PRO A 337 10.40 24.29 45.44
C PRO A 337 11.85 24.45 44.94
N GLY A 338 12.69 23.43 45.11
CA GLY A 338 14.09 23.42 44.68
C GLY A 338 14.32 23.44 43.16
N ASN A 339 13.31 23.07 42.35
CA ASN A 339 13.33 23.26 40.90
C ASN A 339 12.27 24.25 40.43
N GLU A 340 11.81 25.13 41.32
CA GLU A 340 10.82 26.17 41.03
C GLU A 340 9.50 25.60 40.48
N CYS A 341 9.16 24.36 40.88
CA CYS A 341 7.91 23.70 40.55
C CYS A 341 7.00 23.63 41.78
N GLN A 342 5.72 23.97 41.60
CA GLN A 342 4.71 23.91 42.64
C GLN A 342 3.69 22.80 42.36
N PRO A 343 3.58 21.78 43.25
CA PRO A 343 2.51 20.82 43.17
C PRO A 343 1.16 21.47 43.55
N PRO A 344 0.02 20.89 43.12
CA PRO A 344 -1.29 21.37 43.54
C PRO A 344 -1.46 21.24 45.07
N ALA A 345 -2.31 22.09 45.66
CA ALA A 345 -2.53 22.12 47.11
C ALA A 345 -3.08 20.80 47.67
N THR A 346 -3.85 20.05 46.87
CA THR A 346 -4.38 18.73 47.21
C THR A 346 -4.42 17.81 45.99
N GLY A 347 -4.30 16.50 46.21
CA GLY A 347 -4.42 15.48 45.18
C GLY A 347 -3.20 15.33 44.25
N ASN A 348 -3.38 14.59 43.16
CA ASN A 348 -2.36 14.29 42.15
C ASN A 348 -2.57 15.07 40.84
N GLY A 349 -3.05 16.32 40.95
CA GLY A 349 -3.27 17.18 39.79
C GLY A 349 -1.96 17.60 39.11
N ARG A 350 -2.09 18.41 38.04
CA ARG A 350 -0.94 18.98 37.30
C ARG A 350 -0.09 19.87 38.19
N GLY A 351 1.22 19.73 38.11
CA GLY A 351 2.14 20.68 38.71
C GLY A 351 2.24 21.96 37.89
N THR A 352 2.73 23.03 38.51
CA THR A 352 2.91 24.33 37.88
C THR A 352 4.39 24.69 37.88
N CYS A 353 4.97 24.91 36.71
CA CYS A 353 6.27 25.59 36.62
C CYS A 353 6.08 27.06 36.97
N LEU A 354 6.78 27.56 37.99
CA LEU A 354 6.61 28.93 38.48
C LEU A 354 7.30 29.97 37.60
N ARG A 355 8.03 29.52 36.58
CA ARG A 355 8.72 30.39 35.62
C ARG A 355 7.96 30.47 34.30
N SER A 356 7.81 31.68 33.77
CA SER A 356 7.17 31.92 32.48
C SER A 356 7.98 31.38 31.29
N ASP A 357 9.28 31.16 31.45
CA ASP A 357 10.19 30.57 30.45
C ASP A 357 10.23 29.03 30.50
N SER A 358 9.42 28.40 31.36
CA SER A 358 9.37 26.95 31.57
C SER A 358 10.70 26.31 32.02
N LYS A 359 11.63 27.05 32.63
CA LYS A 359 12.92 26.48 33.10
C LYS A 359 12.88 25.87 34.51
N CYS A 360 11.84 25.08 34.82
CA CYS A 360 11.72 24.37 36.09
C CYS A 360 12.46 23.02 36.06
N TRP A 361 13.78 23.10 35.84
CA TRP A 361 14.63 21.97 35.49
C TRP A 361 15.02 21.13 36.72
N TRP A 362 14.87 19.81 36.63
CA TRP A 362 15.09 18.90 37.76
C TRP A 362 16.55 18.46 37.88
N HIS A 363 17.08 18.47 39.09
CA HIS A 363 18.48 18.08 39.38
C HIS A 363 18.67 17.49 40.78
N LEU A 364 17.58 17.17 41.49
CA LEU A 364 17.62 16.66 42.86
C LEU A 364 17.66 15.13 42.89
N PRO A 365 18.23 14.50 43.92
CA PRO A 365 18.10 13.06 44.12
C PRO A 365 16.63 12.66 44.32
N LYS A 366 16.25 11.48 43.83
CA LYS A 366 14.88 10.97 43.98
C LYS A 366 14.85 9.46 44.23
N GLU A 367 14.02 9.05 45.19
CA GLU A 367 13.75 7.63 45.48
C GLU A 367 12.25 7.42 45.73
N TRP A 368 11.72 6.27 45.35
CA TRP A 368 10.32 5.87 45.61
C TRP A 368 10.16 4.39 46.01
N LYS A 369 11.24 3.60 45.96
CA LYS A 369 11.31 2.21 46.43
C LYS A 369 12.76 1.83 46.73
N ASP A 370 12.95 0.72 47.45
CA ASP A 370 14.26 0.19 47.80
C ASP A 370 14.87 -0.63 46.63
N CYS A 371 15.83 -0.04 45.93
CA CYS A 371 16.47 -0.68 44.78
C CYS A 371 17.38 -1.87 45.10
N THR A 372 17.66 -2.14 46.38
CA THR A 372 18.43 -3.35 46.73
C THR A 372 17.64 -4.63 46.43
N SER A 373 16.30 -4.57 46.46
CA SER A 373 15.42 -5.74 46.30
C SER A 373 14.20 -5.52 45.39
N ALA A 374 13.79 -4.27 45.13
CA ALA A 374 12.55 -3.96 44.42
C ALA A 374 12.73 -3.38 43.01
N CYS A 375 13.96 -3.04 42.60
CA CYS A 375 14.25 -2.51 41.27
C CYS A 375 14.44 -3.62 40.22
N GLY A 376 14.24 -3.23 38.96
CA GLY A 376 14.30 -4.12 37.82
C GLY A 376 15.71 -4.63 37.59
N ASN A 377 15.78 -5.87 37.14
CA ASN A 377 17.02 -6.51 36.74
C ASN A 377 17.01 -6.71 35.23
N GLU A 378 18.20 -6.68 34.65
CA GLU A 378 18.39 -6.88 33.22
C GLU A 378 17.81 -8.22 32.73
N ALA A 379 17.28 -8.19 31.51
CA ALA A 379 16.88 -9.38 30.77
C ALA A 379 18.04 -10.38 30.59
N SER A 380 17.70 -11.65 30.35
CA SER A 380 18.69 -12.60 29.85
C SER A 380 19.14 -12.23 28.44
N LEU A 381 20.45 -12.30 28.18
CA LEU A 381 20.98 -12.16 26.83
C LEU A 381 20.58 -13.37 25.99
N ARG A 382 20.06 -13.12 24.79
CA ARG A 382 19.77 -14.17 23.83
C ARG A 382 21.02 -14.56 23.05
N TYR A 383 21.87 -13.57 22.80
CA TYR A 383 23.11 -13.72 22.03
C TYR A 383 24.31 -13.48 22.94
N ASP A 384 24.87 -14.59 23.45
CA ASP A 384 26.08 -14.53 24.26
C ASP A 384 27.32 -14.10 23.46
N SER A 385 28.50 -14.08 24.10
CA SER A 385 29.75 -13.66 23.47
C SER A 385 30.18 -14.47 22.25
N THR A 386 29.65 -15.69 22.04
CA THR A 386 29.98 -16.50 20.86
C THR A 386 29.40 -15.92 19.57
N TRP A 387 28.41 -15.02 19.68
CA TRP A 387 27.78 -14.33 18.56
C TRP A 387 28.48 -13.01 18.16
N GLY A 388 29.56 -12.62 18.85
CA GLY A 388 30.23 -11.33 18.62
C GLY A 388 30.75 -11.11 17.19
N GLY A 389 31.07 -12.19 16.47
CA GLY A 389 31.51 -12.19 15.08
C GLY A 389 30.47 -12.66 14.05
N THR A 390 29.24 -12.95 14.50
CA THR A 390 28.21 -13.60 13.66
C THR A 390 26.91 -12.82 13.75
N GLU A 391 26.68 -11.94 12.78
CA GLU A 391 25.37 -11.28 12.60
C GLU A 391 24.33 -12.29 12.12
N ARG A 392 23.08 -12.12 12.53
CA ARG A 392 21.98 -12.95 12.01
C ARG A 392 21.80 -12.70 10.51
N ALA A 393 21.48 -13.77 9.80
CA ALA A 393 21.14 -13.69 8.38
C ALA A 393 19.99 -12.71 8.14
N GLU A 394 20.08 -11.99 7.03
CA GLU A 394 19.06 -11.09 6.51
C GLU A 394 17.81 -11.88 6.11
N PRO A 395 16.60 -11.46 6.53
CA PRO A 395 15.36 -12.09 6.09
C PRO A 395 15.11 -11.77 4.61
N GLN A 396 14.46 -12.70 3.91
CA GLN A 396 14.22 -12.64 2.46
C GLN A 396 12.75 -12.87 2.09
N ASP A 397 11.87 -12.93 3.09
CA ASP A 397 10.44 -13.23 2.94
C ASP A 397 9.67 -12.17 2.15
N HIS A 398 10.16 -10.93 2.16
CA HIS A 398 9.58 -9.82 1.40
C HIS A 398 10.29 -9.54 0.08
N TRP A 399 11.32 -10.30 -0.26
CA TRP A 399 12.08 -10.09 -1.50
C TRP A 399 11.30 -10.57 -2.72
N THR A 400 11.25 -9.73 -3.76
CA THR A 400 10.72 -10.05 -5.09
C THR A 400 11.83 -10.30 -6.10
N SER A 401 11.57 -11.01 -7.19
CA SER A 401 12.60 -11.21 -8.22
C SER A 401 12.92 -9.90 -8.92
N CYS A 402 14.20 -9.50 -8.94
CA CYS A 402 14.64 -8.25 -9.58
C CYS A 402 14.65 -8.37 -11.12
N HIS A 403 14.73 -9.60 -11.63
CA HIS A 403 14.45 -9.88 -13.02
C HIS A 403 13.14 -10.66 -13.09
N THR A 404 12.09 -10.01 -13.57
CA THR A 404 10.79 -10.66 -13.73
C THR A 404 10.68 -11.27 -15.11
N PRO A 405 10.40 -12.59 -15.21
CA PRO A 405 10.06 -13.18 -16.48
C PRO A 405 8.76 -12.57 -17.00
N GLY A 406 8.53 -12.71 -18.30
CA GLY A 406 7.32 -12.18 -18.93
C GLY A 406 7.58 -10.99 -19.84
N LEU A 407 8.83 -10.68 -20.19
CA LEU A 407 9.08 -9.92 -21.41
C LEU A 407 9.08 -10.86 -22.63
N PRO A 408 8.60 -10.41 -23.80
CA PRO A 408 8.59 -11.21 -25.02
C PRO A 408 10.00 -11.49 -25.53
N TYR A 409 10.20 -12.67 -26.13
CA TYR A 409 11.42 -12.96 -26.87
C TYR A 409 11.44 -12.24 -28.22
N ILE A 410 12.62 -11.80 -28.65
CA ILE A 410 12.82 -11.29 -30.01
C ILE A 410 12.64 -12.45 -30.99
N SER A 411 11.47 -12.50 -31.63
CA SER A 411 11.08 -13.55 -32.57
C SER A 411 9.87 -13.11 -33.40
N GLY A 412 9.68 -13.74 -34.56
CA GLY A 412 8.56 -13.44 -35.46
C GLY A 412 8.53 -11.97 -35.86
N ASP A 413 7.41 -11.30 -35.61
CA ASP A 413 7.23 -9.87 -35.89
C ASP A 413 7.73 -8.95 -34.74
N THR A 414 8.31 -9.49 -33.66
CA THR A 414 8.99 -8.69 -32.62
C THR A 414 10.42 -8.40 -33.05
N THR A 415 10.74 -7.14 -33.26
CA THR A 415 12.07 -6.71 -33.74
C THR A 415 13.02 -6.39 -32.59
N ASN A 416 12.53 -5.73 -31.53
CA ASN A 416 13.30 -5.38 -30.34
C ASN A 416 12.40 -5.37 -29.11
N VAL A 417 13.00 -5.50 -27.92
CA VAL A 417 12.38 -5.21 -26.64
C VAL A 417 13.31 -4.25 -25.90
N LEU A 418 12.87 -2.99 -25.75
CA LEU A 418 13.67 -1.91 -25.20
C LEU A 418 13.13 -1.53 -23.83
N ILE A 419 13.90 -1.79 -22.78
CA ILE A 419 13.51 -1.52 -21.39
C ILE A 419 13.96 -0.11 -20.99
N VAL A 420 13.09 0.64 -20.35
CA VAL A 420 13.43 1.91 -19.70
C VAL A 420 13.13 1.77 -18.21
N ASP A 421 14.18 1.93 -17.42
CA ASP A 421 14.17 1.87 -15.96
C ASP A 421 14.92 3.09 -15.41
N ASP A 422 15.00 3.23 -14.08
CA ASP A 422 15.73 4.30 -13.41
C ASP A 422 17.27 4.11 -13.46
N GLY A 423 17.73 2.87 -13.62
CA GLY A 423 19.11 2.51 -13.96
C GLY A 423 19.51 1.10 -13.52
N LYS A 424 20.63 0.58 -14.05
CA LYS A 424 21.08 -0.80 -13.72
C LYS A 424 21.68 -0.98 -12.32
N GLN A 425 22.14 0.10 -11.69
CA GLN A 425 23.05 0.05 -10.54
C GLN A 425 22.34 0.06 -9.19
N TYR A 426 21.03 0.30 -9.15
CA TYR A 426 20.34 0.70 -7.92
C TYR A 426 19.85 -0.47 -7.06
N ALA A 427 20.14 -1.73 -7.43
CA ALA A 427 19.94 -2.87 -6.55
C ALA A 427 20.91 -2.83 -5.35
N ILE A 428 20.48 -2.22 -4.24
CA ILE A 428 21.25 -2.18 -2.99
C ILE A 428 21.05 -3.46 -2.16
N ARG A 429 19.90 -4.13 -2.31
CA ARG A 429 19.59 -5.41 -1.66
C ARG A 429 20.36 -6.56 -2.30
N GLY A 430 20.61 -7.61 -1.51
CA GLY A 430 21.21 -8.86 -2.03
C GLY A 430 20.26 -9.62 -2.96
N GLY A 431 20.81 -10.56 -3.74
CA GLY A 431 20.01 -11.46 -4.59
C GLY A 431 19.44 -10.84 -5.88
N CYS A 432 19.80 -9.60 -6.21
CA CYS A 432 19.50 -9.00 -7.50
C CYS A 432 20.65 -9.18 -8.49
N ASN A 433 20.39 -9.86 -9.60
CA ASN A 433 21.29 -9.91 -10.74
C ASN A 433 20.68 -9.13 -11.91
N ASN A 434 21.19 -7.93 -12.16
CA ASN A 434 20.76 -7.10 -13.28
C ASN A 434 21.55 -7.38 -14.57
N ALA A 435 22.30 -8.49 -14.63
CA ALA A 435 22.85 -9.00 -15.88
C ALA A 435 21.75 -9.68 -16.71
N GLY A 436 21.66 -9.34 -18.00
CA GLY A 436 20.70 -9.94 -18.92
C GLY A 436 19.72 -8.96 -19.57
N TRP A 437 19.73 -7.69 -19.15
CA TRP A 437 18.96 -6.63 -19.80
C TRP A 437 19.76 -5.33 -19.88
N ASP A 438 19.36 -4.44 -20.79
CA ASP A 438 19.94 -3.11 -21.01
C ASP A 438 18.92 -2.01 -20.75
N ASN A 439 19.35 -0.92 -20.12
CA ASN A 439 18.52 0.26 -19.95
C ASN A 439 18.66 1.14 -21.21
N HIS A 440 17.55 1.40 -21.88
CA HIS A 440 17.45 2.14 -23.14
C HIS A 440 16.73 3.48 -22.95
N GLY A 441 16.92 4.14 -21.82
CA GLY A 441 16.25 5.41 -21.55
C GLY A 441 16.49 5.95 -20.16
N THR A 442 15.59 6.83 -19.73
CA THR A 442 15.63 7.46 -18.42
C THR A 442 14.23 7.53 -17.81
N LEU A 443 14.10 7.21 -16.52
CA LEU A 443 13.00 7.65 -15.68
C LEU A 443 13.36 8.99 -15.02
N SER A 444 12.51 9.99 -15.18
CA SER A 444 12.66 11.33 -14.60
C SER A 444 11.41 11.75 -13.83
N PHE A 445 11.56 12.62 -12.83
CA PHE A 445 10.47 13.05 -11.97
C PHE A 445 10.31 14.56 -11.94
N GLU A 446 9.06 15.00 -12.02
CA GLU A 446 8.61 16.38 -11.83
C GLU A 446 7.68 16.47 -10.62
N PHE A 447 7.86 17.52 -9.82
CA PHE A 447 7.13 17.76 -8.59
C PHE A 447 6.42 19.11 -8.64
N ALA A 448 5.17 19.17 -8.20
CA ALA A 448 4.47 20.43 -8.00
C ALA A 448 5.08 21.25 -6.85
N GLN A 449 4.89 22.57 -6.93
CA GLN A 449 5.28 23.52 -5.90
C GLN A 449 4.06 24.20 -5.31
N ASP A 450 4.11 24.53 -4.03
CA ASP A 450 3.14 25.44 -3.44
C ASP A 450 3.40 26.91 -3.82
N SER A 451 2.51 27.79 -3.37
CA SER A 451 2.59 29.23 -3.66
C SER A 451 3.85 29.93 -3.12
N ALA A 452 4.56 29.32 -2.16
CA ALA A 452 5.81 29.81 -1.60
C ALA A 452 7.05 29.20 -2.29
N GLY A 453 6.86 28.34 -3.30
CA GLY A 453 7.94 27.65 -4.02
C GLY A 453 8.47 26.42 -3.29
N ARG A 454 7.82 25.95 -2.22
CA ARG A 454 8.19 24.72 -1.50
C ARG A 454 7.69 23.49 -2.26
N VAL A 455 8.33 22.34 -2.05
CA VAL A 455 8.08 21.09 -2.79
C VAL A 455 7.59 19.98 -1.84
N PRO A 456 6.39 20.09 -1.25
CA PRO A 456 5.92 19.12 -0.25
C PRO A 456 5.74 17.72 -0.84
N ALA A 457 5.51 17.59 -2.15
CA ALA A 457 5.39 16.31 -2.85
C ALA A 457 6.57 15.36 -2.61
N ARG A 458 7.79 15.88 -2.38
CA ARG A 458 8.97 15.04 -2.07
C ARG A 458 8.89 14.38 -0.69
N ALA A 459 8.08 14.89 0.23
CA ALA A 459 7.85 14.24 1.53
C ALA A 459 7.02 12.95 1.40
N ASP A 460 6.10 12.95 0.45
CA ASP A 460 5.21 11.83 0.12
C ASP A 460 5.87 10.82 -0.84
N PHE A 461 6.81 11.29 -1.67
CA PHE A 461 7.61 10.50 -2.60
C PHE A 461 8.74 9.72 -1.89
N GLN A 462 8.84 8.43 -2.18
CA GLN A 462 9.72 7.48 -1.49
C GLN A 462 10.27 6.43 -2.47
N GLN A 463 11.30 5.72 -2.03
CA GLN A 463 11.91 4.60 -2.73
C GLN A 463 11.87 3.32 -1.90
N LEU A 464 11.82 2.19 -2.58
CA LEU A 464 11.89 0.85 -2.00
C LEU A 464 12.85 -0.03 -2.82
N GLY A 465 13.64 -0.85 -2.13
CA GLY A 465 14.48 -1.87 -2.77
C GLY A 465 13.65 -3.10 -3.10
N SER A 466 12.75 -2.98 -4.07
CA SER A 466 11.86 -4.01 -4.59
C SER A 466 11.62 -3.76 -6.09
N GLY A 467 10.70 -4.47 -6.73
CA GLY A 467 10.42 -4.26 -8.15
C GLY A 467 11.44 -4.87 -9.12
N PHE A 468 11.30 -4.54 -10.40
CA PHE A 468 12.27 -4.86 -11.44
C PHE A 468 13.55 -4.04 -11.20
N GLY A 469 14.71 -4.58 -11.57
CA GLY A 469 16.00 -3.94 -11.28
C GLY A 469 16.38 -3.87 -9.79
N GLY A 470 15.45 -4.21 -8.87
CA GLY A 470 15.65 -4.15 -7.43
C GLY A 470 15.48 -2.75 -6.83
N HIS A 471 14.86 -1.83 -7.56
CA HIS A 471 14.52 -0.48 -7.12
C HIS A 471 13.15 -0.06 -7.68
N GLU A 472 12.31 0.54 -6.84
CA GLU A 472 11.09 1.22 -7.27
C GLU A 472 10.90 2.54 -6.52
N TRP A 473 10.12 3.44 -7.12
CA TRP A 473 9.65 4.69 -6.52
C TRP A 473 8.15 4.61 -6.27
N PHE A 474 7.67 5.23 -5.19
CA PHE A 474 6.23 5.34 -4.94
C PHE A 474 5.86 6.66 -4.27
N ALA A 475 4.60 7.05 -4.40
CA ALA A 475 3.96 8.16 -3.71
C ALA A 475 2.50 7.77 -3.42
N TYR A 476 1.71 8.63 -2.79
CA TYR A 476 0.30 8.35 -2.51
C TYR A 476 -0.62 9.10 -3.46
N THR A 477 -1.70 8.43 -3.89
CA THR A 477 -2.66 9.00 -4.83
C THR A 477 -3.53 10.06 -4.19
N ARG A 478 -3.81 11.15 -4.91
CA ARG A 478 -4.56 12.31 -4.40
C ARG A 478 -5.49 12.87 -5.45
N THR A 479 -6.67 13.31 -5.03
CA THR A 479 -7.51 14.24 -5.81
C THR A 479 -7.02 15.68 -5.64
N GLY A 480 -7.39 16.58 -6.56
CA GLY A 480 -7.08 18.02 -6.43
C GLY A 480 -7.53 18.62 -5.09
N LEU A 481 -8.71 18.21 -4.61
CA LEU A 481 -9.28 18.64 -3.32
C LEU A 481 -8.52 18.12 -2.08
N ARG A 482 -7.63 17.13 -2.24
CA ARG A 482 -6.87 16.49 -1.15
C ARG A 482 -5.37 16.74 -1.27
N ASN A 483 -5.04 18.03 -1.41
CA ASN A 483 -3.68 18.55 -1.62
C ASN A 483 -3.02 18.09 -2.93
N GLY A 484 -3.79 17.55 -3.88
CA GLY A 484 -3.24 17.06 -5.15
C GLY A 484 -2.45 18.12 -5.92
N ASP A 485 -2.89 19.37 -5.90
CA ASP A 485 -2.23 20.45 -6.65
C ASP A 485 -0.79 20.72 -6.19
N VAL A 486 -0.46 20.48 -4.92
CA VAL A 486 0.89 20.70 -4.34
C VAL A 486 1.65 19.40 -4.10
N MET A 487 0.96 18.27 -4.03
CA MET A 487 1.52 16.93 -3.81
C MET A 487 1.69 16.11 -5.09
N LYS A 488 1.40 16.71 -6.24
CA LYS A 488 1.54 16.05 -7.54
C LYS A 488 2.99 15.66 -7.79
N VAL A 489 3.17 14.39 -8.10
CA VAL A 489 4.38 13.81 -8.69
C VAL A 489 4.03 13.31 -10.08
N THR A 490 4.93 13.51 -11.03
CA THR A 490 4.84 12.89 -12.37
C THR A 490 6.18 12.26 -12.72
N GLY A 491 6.20 10.94 -12.79
CA GLY A 491 7.33 10.18 -13.33
C GLY A 491 7.15 9.98 -14.83
N THR A 492 8.22 10.16 -15.60
CA THR A 492 8.23 9.99 -17.05
C THR A 492 9.40 9.11 -17.48
N TRP A 493 9.09 7.98 -18.09
CA TRP A 493 10.05 7.15 -18.82
C TRP A 493 10.18 7.66 -20.24
N GLU A 494 11.40 8.01 -20.64
CA GLU A 494 11.74 8.46 -22.00
C GLU A 494 12.76 7.51 -22.61
N LEU A 495 12.45 7.02 -23.81
CA LEU A 495 13.33 6.14 -24.57
C LEU A 495 14.54 6.93 -25.11
N ASP A 496 15.71 6.30 -25.19
CA ASP A 496 16.97 6.91 -25.67
C ASP A 496 17.04 7.03 -27.20
N GLN A 497 16.12 6.39 -27.91
CA GLN A 497 16.03 6.33 -29.37
C GLN A 497 14.60 6.57 -29.86
N HIS A 498 14.45 6.79 -31.17
CA HIS A 498 13.14 6.95 -31.80
C HIS A 498 12.53 5.59 -32.17
N ILE A 499 11.21 5.50 -32.07
CA ILE A 499 10.41 4.46 -32.73
C ILE A 499 9.55 5.17 -33.78
N ASN A 500 9.68 4.75 -35.04
CA ASN A 500 8.82 5.19 -36.14
C ASN A 500 8.06 3.96 -36.66
N GLY A 501 7.04 3.55 -35.92
CA GLY A 501 6.34 2.30 -36.16
C GLY A 501 5.52 1.83 -34.96
N TRP A 502 5.07 0.58 -35.03
CA TRP A 502 4.21 0.00 -34.00
C TRP A 502 5.05 -0.55 -32.84
N ALA A 503 4.64 -0.28 -31.61
CA ALA A 503 5.22 -0.92 -30.43
C ALA A 503 4.17 -1.18 -29.35
N ARG A 504 4.29 -2.32 -28.68
CA ARG A 504 3.57 -2.57 -27.43
C ARG A 504 4.30 -1.89 -26.29
N VAL A 505 3.56 -1.22 -25.42
CA VAL A 505 4.08 -0.68 -24.16
C VAL A 505 3.69 -1.63 -23.03
N LEU A 506 4.70 -2.20 -22.38
CA LEU A 506 4.56 -2.99 -21.16
C LEU A 506 5.04 -2.14 -19.98
N VAL A 507 4.33 -2.20 -18.86
CA VAL A 507 4.74 -1.56 -17.60
C VAL A 507 4.99 -2.63 -16.56
N HIS A 508 6.08 -2.51 -15.80
CA HIS A 508 6.32 -3.36 -14.66
C HIS A 508 5.56 -2.82 -13.45
N ILE A 509 4.78 -3.69 -12.81
CA ILE A 509 4.02 -3.36 -11.61
C ILE A 509 4.60 -4.16 -10.46
N PRO A 510 5.20 -3.49 -9.46
CA PRO A 510 5.76 -4.16 -8.31
C PRO A 510 4.67 -4.70 -7.38
N LYS A 511 5.01 -5.76 -6.65
CA LYS A 511 4.08 -6.39 -5.69
C LYS A 511 3.69 -5.45 -4.54
N ARG A 512 4.60 -4.58 -4.13
CA ARG A 512 4.44 -3.68 -2.98
C ARG A 512 4.30 -2.26 -3.49
N ARG A 513 3.62 -1.40 -2.72
CA ARG A 513 3.49 0.04 -3.00
C ARG A 513 2.88 0.42 -4.36
N ALA A 514 2.20 -0.51 -5.01
CA ALA A 514 1.36 -0.30 -6.18
C ALA A 514 -0.08 -0.70 -5.82
N GLU A 515 -0.85 0.21 -5.24
CA GLU A 515 -2.06 -0.12 -4.47
C GLU A 515 -3.31 0.58 -5.01
N THR A 516 -3.13 1.60 -5.85
CA THR A 516 -4.23 2.28 -6.54
C THR A 516 -4.87 1.37 -7.59
N GLN A 517 -6.19 1.49 -7.71
CA GLN A 517 -6.98 0.82 -8.73
C GLN A 517 -7.19 1.71 -9.97
N GLN A 518 -6.65 2.95 -9.94
CA GLN A 518 -6.78 3.96 -10.99
C GLN A 518 -5.46 4.67 -11.30
N ALA A 519 -4.42 3.93 -11.68
CA ALA A 519 -3.15 4.51 -12.12
C ALA A 519 -3.29 5.15 -13.52
N PRO A 520 -3.12 6.48 -13.68
CA PRO A 520 -3.36 7.18 -14.94
C PRO A 520 -2.05 7.35 -15.73
N TYR A 521 -1.90 6.56 -16.78
CA TYR A 521 -0.79 6.62 -17.72
C TYR A 521 -1.11 7.51 -18.91
N THR A 522 -0.11 8.28 -19.36
CA THR A 522 -0.11 9.04 -20.61
C THR A 522 0.98 8.52 -21.51
N ILE A 523 0.61 8.04 -22.70
CA ILE A 523 1.53 7.52 -23.73
C ILE A 523 1.72 8.63 -24.76
N HIS A 524 2.93 9.18 -24.83
CA HIS A 524 3.28 10.25 -25.76
C HIS A 524 3.76 9.65 -27.10
N ILE A 525 3.03 9.93 -28.18
CA ILE A 525 3.19 9.27 -29.48
C ILE A 525 4.44 9.73 -30.24
N GLY A 526 4.92 10.95 -29.96
CA GLY A 526 6.13 11.54 -30.56
C GLY A 526 5.87 12.65 -31.59
N ASP A 527 4.61 12.85 -31.98
CA ASP A 527 4.15 13.89 -32.93
C ASP A 527 3.43 15.05 -32.23
N GLY A 528 3.49 15.09 -30.89
CA GLY A 528 2.77 16.04 -30.05
C GLY A 528 1.40 15.54 -29.58
N SER A 529 0.91 14.38 -30.07
CA SER A 529 -0.29 13.73 -29.55
C SER A 529 0.03 12.74 -28.42
N ALA A 530 -1.01 12.40 -27.65
CA ALA A 530 -0.93 11.42 -26.56
C ALA A 530 -2.20 10.56 -26.50
N GLU A 531 -2.03 9.35 -25.98
CA GLU A 531 -3.12 8.44 -25.59
C GLU A 531 -3.09 8.21 -24.08
N TYR A 532 -4.24 7.87 -23.48
CA TYR A 532 -4.39 7.71 -22.04
C TYR A 532 -4.83 6.30 -21.69
N ARG A 533 -4.36 5.78 -20.54
CA ARG A 533 -4.78 4.49 -19.98
C ARG A 533 -4.96 4.63 -18.47
N THR A 534 -6.05 4.08 -17.94
CA THR A 534 -6.22 3.93 -16.49
C THR A 534 -6.17 2.46 -16.13
N LEU A 535 -5.24 2.08 -15.25
CA LEU A 535 -4.96 0.70 -14.91
C LEU A 535 -5.04 0.46 -13.40
N ASN A 536 -5.50 -0.72 -13.00
CA ASN A 536 -5.39 -1.19 -11.63
C ASN A 536 -3.97 -1.70 -11.35
N GLN A 537 -3.23 -0.97 -10.50
CA GLN A 537 -1.88 -1.33 -10.06
C GLN A 537 -1.87 -2.31 -8.86
N SER A 538 -3.00 -2.50 -8.17
CA SER A 538 -3.16 -3.37 -6.98
C SER A 538 -3.11 -4.87 -7.30
N ARG A 539 -2.08 -5.32 -8.03
CA ARG A 539 -1.90 -6.70 -8.55
C ARG A 539 -1.37 -7.69 -7.55
N GLU A 540 -0.74 -7.23 -6.46
CA GLU A 540 -0.20 -8.09 -5.40
C GLU A 540 0.84 -9.12 -5.91
N VAL A 541 1.38 -8.87 -7.12
CA VAL A 541 2.39 -9.68 -7.81
C VAL A 541 3.40 -8.75 -8.50
N ASN A 542 4.61 -9.25 -8.71
CA ASN A 542 5.72 -8.52 -9.33
C ASN A 542 5.82 -8.95 -10.80
N GLU A 543 5.17 -8.23 -11.72
CA GLU A 543 5.02 -8.67 -13.12
C GLU A 543 4.88 -7.53 -14.15
N TRP A 544 5.07 -7.87 -15.42
CA TRP A 544 4.83 -6.98 -16.57
C TRP A 544 3.36 -6.99 -17.01
N TYR A 545 2.83 -5.83 -17.38
CA TYR A 545 1.45 -5.65 -17.82
C TYR A 545 1.34 -4.82 -19.11
N ASN A 546 0.36 -5.13 -19.96
CA ASN A 546 0.14 -4.43 -21.23
C ASN A 546 -0.68 -3.14 -21.07
N LEU A 547 -0.10 -1.99 -21.43
CA LEU A 547 -0.83 -0.73 -21.59
C LEU A 547 -1.51 -0.62 -22.96
N GLY A 548 -1.03 -1.38 -23.95
CA GLY A 548 -1.59 -1.43 -25.29
C GLY A 548 -0.51 -1.35 -26.38
N VAL A 549 -0.95 -1.37 -27.63
CA VAL A 549 -0.10 -1.23 -28.81
C VAL A 549 -0.35 0.09 -29.53
N PHE A 550 0.71 0.85 -29.78
CA PHE A 550 0.65 2.21 -30.29
C PHE A 550 1.51 2.38 -31.54
N GLU A 551 1.12 3.30 -32.42
CA GLU A 551 1.91 3.72 -33.57
C GLU A 551 2.72 4.96 -33.20
N PHE A 552 3.97 4.77 -32.76
CA PHE A 552 4.88 5.86 -32.46
C PHE A 552 5.41 6.50 -33.75
N LYS A 553 5.40 7.83 -33.79
CA LYS A 553 5.79 8.63 -34.97
C LYS A 553 6.12 10.05 -34.58
N GLY A 554 6.81 10.75 -35.46
CA GLY A 554 7.15 12.15 -35.28
C GLY A 554 8.58 12.36 -34.80
N ALA A 555 8.90 13.60 -34.44
CA ALA A 555 10.27 14.02 -34.18
C ALA A 555 10.70 13.87 -32.71
N GLN A 556 9.78 13.54 -31.80
CA GLN A 556 10.10 13.31 -30.38
C GLN A 556 10.31 11.81 -30.12
N LYS A 557 11.11 11.50 -29.10
CA LYS A 557 11.30 10.11 -28.66
C LYS A 557 10.04 9.63 -27.91
N PRO A 558 9.67 8.35 -28.01
CA PRO A 558 8.58 7.77 -27.22
C PRO A 558 8.75 8.02 -25.73
N LYS A 559 7.66 8.42 -25.06
CA LYS A 559 7.63 8.59 -23.60
C LYS A 559 6.34 8.06 -23.01
N VAL A 560 6.40 7.62 -21.77
CA VAL A 560 5.22 7.29 -20.96
C VAL A 560 5.33 8.06 -19.65
N SER A 561 4.27 8.75 -19.26
CA SER A 561 4.18 9.45 -17.97
C SER A 561 3.12 8.84 -17.08
N LEU A 562 3.36 8.83 -15.78
CA LEU A 562 2.43 8.39 -14.74
C LEU A 562 2.41 9.44 -13.62
N THR A 563 1.22 9.83 -13.16
CA THR A 563 1.03 10.79 -12.08
C THR A 563 0.24 10.20 -10.92
N ASN A 564 0.50 10.66 -9.69
CA ASN A 564 -0.29 10.28 -8.52
C ASN A 564 -1.63 11.02 -8.40
N LEU A 565 -2.01 11.84 -9.37
CA LEU A 565 -3.34 12.46 -9.39
C LEU A 565 -4.37 11.57 -10.09
N ASN A 566 -5.38 11.13 -9.34
CA ASN A 566 -6.50 10.37 -9.87
C ASN A 566 -7.80 10.67 -9.11
N ASP A 567 -8.90 10.07 -9.55
CA ASP A 567 -10.22 10.37 -9.02
C ASP A 567 -10.48 9.70 -7.66
N GLU A 568 -9.81 8.59 -7.32
CA GLU A 568 -10.00 7.90 -6.04
C GLU A 568 -9.12 8.42 -4.89
N GLY A 569 -8.09 9.22 -5.19
CA GLY A 569 -6.98 9.50 -4.29
C GLY A 569 -7.31 10.31 -3.04
N ASP A 570 -6.80 9.86 -1.90
CA ASP A 570 -6.96 10.48 -0.58
C ASP A 570 -5.66 10.64 0.23
N GLY A 571 -4.53 10.21 -0.32
CA GLY A 571 -3.24 10.14 0.35
C GLY A 571 -2.98 8.82 1.09
N SER A 572 -3.77 7.77 0.89
CA SER A 572 -3.58 6.47 1.58
C SER A 572 -3.20 5.29 0.68
N ALA A 573 -3.61 5.27 -0.59
CA ALA A 573 -3.20 4.24 -1.55
C ALA A 573 -1.93 4.68 -2.30
N ALA A 574 -0.91 3.82 -2.34
CA ALA A 574 0.30 4.11 -3.09
C ALA A 574 0.12 3.87 -4.60
N ILE A 575 0.91 4.61 -5.38
CA ILE A 575 1.13 4.42 -6.81
C ILE A 575 2.64 4.28 -7.03
N SER A 576 3.03 3.33 -7.87
CA SER A 576 4.44 2.99 -8.07
C SER A 576 4.94 3.31 -9.48
N TRP A 577 6.21 3.70 -9.56
CA TRP A 577 7.03 3.81 -10.76
C TRP A 577 8.23 2.89 -10.63
N ASP A 578 8.33 1.94 -11.55
CA ASP A 578 9.41 0.97 -11.67
C ASP A 578 9.96 1.07 -13.10
N ALA A 579 9.77 0.05 -13.94
CA ALA A 579 10.22 0.03 -15.34
C ALA A 579 9.07 0.00 -16.36
N ILE A 580 9.39 0.38 -17.61
CA ILE A 580 8.58 0.10 -18.79
C ILE A 580 9.39 -0.63 -19.87
N ALA A 581 8.72 -1.29 -20.81
CA ALA A 581 9.36 -1.88 -21.98
C ALA A 581 8.56 -1.60 -23.25
N PHE A 582 9.29 -1.29 -24.33
CA PHE A 582 8.76 -1.15 -25.68
C PHE A 582 9.10 -2.40 -26.49
N GLN A 583 8.11 -3.23 -26.76
CA GLN A 583 8.24 -4.32 -27.73
C GLN A 583 7.96 -3.76 -29.12
N VAL A 584 9.01 -3.50 -29.88
CA VAL A 584 8.92 -2.91 -31.22
C VAL A 584 8.47 -3.97 -32.22
N LEU A 585 7.39 -3.69 -32.94
CA LEU A 585 6.73 -4.61 -33.87
C LEU A 585 7.06 -4.25 -35.31
N ALA A 586 7.26 -5.27 -36.15
CA ALA A 586 7.52 -5.11 -37.58
C ALA A 586 6.32 -4.50 -38.34
N LYS A 587 5.11 -4.67 -37.79
CA LYS A 587 3.85 -4.20 -38.40
C LYS A 587 2.77 -4.05 -37.34
N ARG A 588 1.66 -3.44 -37.75
CA ARG A 588 0.42 -3.32 -36.96
C ARG A 588 -0.09 -4.71 -36.53
N PRO A 589 -0.51 -4.90 -35.26
CA PRO A 589 -1.24 -6.09 -34.85
C PRO A 589 -2.48 -6.33 -35.72
N LYS A 590 -2.75 -7.59 -36.03
CA LYS A 590 -3.94 -7.98 -36.79
C LYS A 590 -5.22 -7.77 -35.97
N HIS A 591 -5.13 -7.94 -34.65
CA HIS A 591 -6.27 -7.94 -33.74
C HIS A 591 -6.05 -6.92 -32.62
N PHE A 592 -7.05 -6.07 -32.38
CA PHE A 592 -7.16 -5.19 -31.21
C PHE A 592 -8.50 -5.49 -30.55
N VAL A 593 -8.46 -6.27 -29.48
CA VAL A 593 -9.64 -6.86 -28.83
C VAL A 593 -9.84 -6.24 -27.46
N VAL A 594 -11.05 -5.73 -27.20
CA VAL A 594 -11.45 -5.23 -25.89
C VAL A 594 -12.59 -6.08 -25.34
N ALA A 595 -12.38 -6.66 -24.16
CA ALA A 595 -13.38 -7.42 -23.42
C ALA A 595 -13.91 -6.58 -22.25
N MET A 596 -15.22 -6.34 -22.23
CA MET A 596 -15.88 -5.45 -21.25
C MET A 596 -17.26 -5.97 -20.88
N GLY A 597 -17.96 -5.30 -19.98
CA GLY A 597 -19.26 -5.70 -19.49
C GLY A 597 -19.22 -6.33 -18.10
N ASP A 598 -20.16 -7.23 -17.84
CA ASP A 598 -20.47 -7.75 -16.50
C ASP A 598 -19.77 -9.06 -16.14
N SER A 599 -20.33 -9.76 -15.14
CA SER A 599 -19.81 -10.98 -14.54
C SER A 599 -19.68 -12.16 -15.51
N ILE A 600 -20.50 -12.22 -16.56
CA ILE A 600 -20.38 -13.29 -17.56
C ILE A 600 -19.12 -13.09 -18.41
N THR A 601 -18.82 -11.84 -18.78
CA THR A 601 -17.58 -11.52 -19.52
C THR A 601 -16.35 -11.54 -18.62
N SER A 602 -16.44 -11.09 -17.37
CA SER A 602 -15.34 -11.22 -16.40
C SER A 602 -15.01 -12.70 -16.14
N GLY A 603 -16.01 -13.59 -16.18
CA GLY A 603 -15.85 -15.01 -15.91
C GLY A 603 -16.05 -15.38 -14.45
N GLU A 604 -16.90 -14.64 -13.72
CA GLU A 604 -17.40 -15.05 -12.40
C GLU A 604 -17.92 -16.50 -12.46
N GLY A 605 -17.69 -17.28 -11.41
CA GLY A 605 -18.03 -18.71 -11.36
C GLY A 605 -17.04 -19.66 -12.03
N VAL A 606 -16.11 -19.16 -12.83
CA VAL A 606 -15.12 -20.00 -13.53
C VAL A 606 -13.89 -20.31 -12.63
N GLY A 607 -13.57 -19.42 -11.70
CA GLY A 607 -12.35 -19.48 -10.87
C GLY A 607 -11.11 -18.97 -11.61
N ASN A 608 -9.91 -19.23 -11.06
CA ASN A 608 -8.63 -18.79 -11.64
C ASN A 608 -8.60 -17.28 -11.95
N TYR A 609 -9.01 -16.47 -10.97
CA TYR A 609 -9.12 -15.02 -11.11
C TYR A 609 -7.74 -14.33 -11.06
N TYR A 610 -7.64 -13.20 -11.74
CA TYR A 610 -6.54 -12.27 -11.54
C TYR A 610 -6.59 -11.70 -10.12
N PRO A 611 -5.49 -11.76 -9.33
CA PRO A 611 -5.49 -11.33 -7.93
C PRO A 611 -5.99 -9.89 -7.71
N GLU A 612 -5.66 -8.95 -8.60
CA GLU A 612 -6.12 -7.54 -8.49
C GLU A 612 -7.63 -7.37 -8.56
N THR A 613 -8.35 -8.38 -9.06
CA THR A 613 -9.79 -8.34 -9.30
C THR A 613 -10.58 -9.22 -8.33
N ASP A 614 -9.90 -9.98 -7.48
CA ASP A 614 -10.49 -10.87 -6.46
C ASP A 614 -9.77 -10.65 -5.13
N PHE A 615 -9.79 -9.39 -4.68
CA PHE A 615 -9.12 -8.93 -3.48
C PHE A 615 -10.06 -8.93 -2.27
N GLU A 616 -9.52 -9.06 -1.05
CA GLU A 616 -10.24 -9.47 0.15
C GLU A 616 -11.41 -8.54 0.55
N TYR A 617 -12.58 -9.12 0.81
CA TYR A 617 -13.76 -8.44 1.37
C TYR A 617 -13.49 -7.86 2.77
N LYS A 618 -14.11 -6.72 3.10
CA LYS A 618 -13.86 -5.92 4.32
C LYS A 618 -12.47 -5.32 4.43
N THR A 619 -11.75 -5.26 3.32
CA THR A 619 -10.56 -4.43 3.22
C THR A 619 -10.88 -3.13 2.50
N PRO A 620 -10.13 -2.06 2.75
CA PRO A 620 -10.39 -0.79 2.08
C PRO A 620 -10.10 -0.79 0.55
N ARG A 621 -9.42 -1.83 0.05
CA ARG A 621 -9.11 -2.07 -1.37
C ARG A 621 -9.91 -3.24 -1.96
N TRP A 622 -11.05 -3.59 -1.35
CA TRP A 622 -11.88 -4.70 -1.80
C TRP A 622 -12.17 -4.56 -3.31
N ASN A 623 -11.83 -5.60 -4.08
CA ASN A 623 -12.12 -5.69 -5.50
C ASN A 623 -12.72 -7.06 -5.81
N ALA A 624 -13.94 -7.09 -6.34
CA ALA A 624 -14.59 -8.31 -6.77
C ALA A 624 -15.04 -8.25 -8.24
N CYS A 625 -14.31 -7.54 -9.10
CA CYS A 625 -14.52 -7.59 -10.54
C CYS A 625 -14.32 -9.00 -11.14
N ARG A 626 -13.49 -9.82 -10.49
CA ARG A 626 -13.29 -11.25 -10.76
C ARG A 626 -13.14 -11.58 -12.23
N ARG A 627 -12.09 -11.02 -12.83
CA ARG A 627 -11.67 -11.38 -14.18
C ARG A 627 -10.92 -12.71 -14.13
N SER A 628 -11.42 -13.72 -14.83
CA SER A 628 -10.84 -15.06 -14.87
C SER A 628 -9.83 -15.19 -16.00
N LYS A 629 -8.69 -15.82 -15.73
CA LYS A 629 -7.75 -16.26 -16.78
C LYS A 629 -8.38 -17.29 -17.72
N ASP A 630 -9.44 -17.96 -17.26
CA ASP A 630 -10.24 -18.95 -17.96
C ASP A 630 -11.59 -18.35 -18.46
N ALA A 631 -11.77 -17.02 -18.50
CA ALA A 631 -12.99 -16.42 -19.04
C ALA A 631 -13.23 -16.80 -20.52
N TRP A 632 -14.49 -16.86 -20.96
CA TRP A 632 -14.85 -17.33 -22.31
C TRP A 632 -14.14 -16.56 -23.43
N ILE A 633 -13.95 -15.25 -23.25
CA ILE A 633 -13.25 -14.41 -24.24
C ILE A 633 -11.79 -14.83 -24.38
N ARG A 634 -11.14 -15.24 -23.28
CA ARG A 634 -9.75 -15.73 -23.31
C ARG A 634 -9.64 -17.15 -23.87
N GLN A 635 -10.73 -17.92 -23.85
CA GLN A 635 -10.79 -19.26 -24.44
C GLN A 635 -11.16 -19.26 -25.93
N THR A 636 -11.62 -18.13 -26.47
CA THR A 636 -11.99 -18.01 -27.90
C THR A 636 -10.73 -18.06 -28.79
N VAL A 637 -10.82 -18.81 -29.89
CA VAL A 637 -9.86 -18.75 -31.00
C VAL A 637 -10.42 -17.82 -32.08
N LEU A 638 -9.72 -16.72 -32.35
CA LEU A 638 -10.12 -15.75 -33.37
C LEU A 638 -10.07 -16.38 -34.79
N PRO A 639 -10.97 -15.98 -35.71
CA PRO A 639 -10.90 -16.39 -37.11
C PRO A 639 -9.52 -16.21 -37.74
N GLY A 640 -8.98 -17.31 -38.28
CA GLY A 640 -7.66 -17.35 -38.90
C GLY A 640 -6.47 -17.55 -37.94
N GLU A 641 -6.73 -17.67 -36.64
CA GLU A 641 -5.72 -18.04 -35.63
C GLU A 641 -5.90 -19.50 -35.18
N THR A 642 -4.86 -20.06 -34.56
CA THR A 642 -4.86 -21.42 -33.99
C THR A 642 -4.79 -21.43 -32.47
N GLN A 643 -4.32 -20.34 -31.86
CA GLN A 643 -4.22 -20.15 -30.42
C GLN A 643 -5.41 -19.31 -29.92
N THR A 644 -5.77 -19.51 -28.65
CA THR A 644 -6.81 -18.69 -28.02
C THR A 644 -6.32 -17.27 -27.77
N ILE A 645 -7.25 -16.33 -27.59
CA ILE A 645 -6.94 -14.94 -27.20
C ILE A 645 -6.08 -14.91 -25.92
N GLY A 646 -6.39 -15.76 -24.93
CA GLY A 646 -5.61 -15.85 -23.70
C GLY A 646 -4.17 -16.29 -23.94
N GLN A 647 -3.95 -17.32 -24.77
CA GLN A 647 -2.60 -17.80 -25.11
C GLN A 647 -1.79 -16.74 -25.86
N LEU A 648 -2.42 -16.02 -26.80
CA LEU A 648 -1.77 -14.93 -27.53
C LEU A 648 -1.45 -13.73 -26.61
N ALA A 649 -2.36 -13.39 -25.68
CA ALA A 649 -2.16 -12.31 -24.72
C ALA A 649 -1.02 -12.63 -23.74
N ASP A 650 -1.00 -13.84 -23.17
CA ASP A 650 -0.02 -14.25 -22.16
C ASP A 650 1.40 -14.43 -22.74
N SER A 651 1.50 -14.64 -24.05
CA SER A 651 2.78 -14.72 -24.77
C SER A 651 3.21 -13.39 -25.39
N TRP A 652 2.43 -12.31 -25.21
CA TRP A 652 2.63 -11.03 -25.86
C TRP A 652 2.79 -11.18 -27.38
N ASP A 653 1.94 -11.99 -28.00
CA ASP A 653 2.02 -12.27 -29.42
C ASP A 653 1.87 -10.96 -30.23
N PRO A 654 2.74 -10.68 -31.21
CA PRO A 654 2.74 -9.43 -31.97
C PRO A 654 1.47 -9.21 -32.81
N LYS A 655 0.64 -10.23 -33.00
CA LYS A 655 -0.63 -10.14 -33.76
C LYS A 655 -1.80 -9.59 -32.94
N LEU A 656 -1.72 -9.54 -31.60
CA LEU A 656 -2.84 -9.22 -30.73
C LEU A 656 -2.54 -8.09 -29.74
N ASP A 657 -3.33 -7.02 -29.75
CA ASP A 657 -3.52 -6.19 -28.56
C ASP A 657 -4.81 -6.62 -27.84
N PHE A 658 -4.72 -6.92 -26.54
CA PHE A 658 -5.86 -7.39 -25.75
C PHE A 658 -5.99 -6.59 -24.45
N SER A 659 -7.22 -6.14 -24.18
CA SER A 659 -7.58 -5.41 -22.96
C SER A 659 -8.80 -6.05 -22.33
N PHE A 660 -8.76 -6.25 -21.01
CA PHE A 660 -9.82 -6.94 -20.27
C PHE A 660 -10.27 -6.10 -19.07
N VAL A 661 -11.41 -5.42 -19.21
CA VAL A 661 -11.93 -4.45 -18.25
C VAL A 661 -13.30 -4.82 -17.69
N ALA A 662 -13.85 -5.98 -18.05
CA ALA A 662 -15.12 -6.46 -17.51
C ALA A 662 -15.06 -6.57 -15.98
N CYS A 663 -16.20 -6.37 -15.33
CA CYS A 663 -16.30 -6.38 -13.87
C CYS A 663 -17.61 -7.05 -13.42
N SER A 664 -17.50 -8.03 -12.55
CA SER A 664 -18.64 -8.70 -11.94
C SER A 664 -19.55 -7.71 -11.20
N GLY A 665 -20.85 -7.79 -11.49
CA GLY A 665 -21.86 -6.84 -10.98
C GLY A 665 -22.06 -5.58 -11.84
N ALA A 666 -21.28 -5.37 -12.91
CA ALA A 666 -21.36 -4.14 -13.70
C ALA A 666 -22.75 -3.92 -14.31
N THR A 667 -23.24 -2.70 -14.18
CA THR A 667 -24.43 -2.15 -14.82
C THR A 667 -24.01 -1.22 -15.96
N THR A 668 -24.99 -0.73 -16.74
CA THR A 668 -24.73 0.30 -17.76
C THR A 668 -24.05 1.55 -17.21
N ARG A 669 -24.26 1.90 -15.92
CA ARG A 669 -23.62 3.06 -15.29
C ARG A 669 -22.13 2.85 -15.00
N ASP A 670 -21.73 1.62 -14.72
CA ASP A 670 -20.32 1.28 -14.46
C ASP A 670 -19.45 1.37 -15.72
N MET A 671 -20.09 1.48 -16.89
CA MET A 671 -19.43 1.72 -18.16
C MET A 671 -19.00 3.18 -18.32
N THR A 672 -19.76 4.15 -17.79
CA THR A 672 -19.64 5.58 -18.15
C THR A 672 -19.36 6.53 -16.99
N VAL A 673 -19.85 6.24 -15.79
CA VAL A 673 -19.78 7.19 -14.66
C VAL A 673 -18.33 7.38 -14.24
N GLY A 674 -17.78 8.59 -14.37
CA GLY A 674 -16.38 8.88 -14.03
C GLY A 674 -16.02 8.55 -12.58
N GLN A 675 -16.87 8.91 -11.61
CA GLN A 675 -16.65 8.62 -10.19
C GLN A 675 -17.97 8.51 -9.44
N TYR A 676 -18.12 7.48 -8.58
CA TYR A 676 -19.27 7.39 -7.69
C TYR A 676 -19.04 8.17 -6.40
N ALA A 677 -20.14 8.68 -5.80
CA ALA A 677 -20.08 9.42 -4.54
C ALA A 677 -19.40 8.64 -3.40
N TYR A 678 -19.59 7.31 -3.33
CA TYR A 678 -18.94 6.48 -2.30
C TYR A 678 -17.41 6.50 -2.39
N MET A 679 -16.84 6.74 -3.58
CA MET A 679 -15.40 6.74 -3.82
C MET A 679 -14.71 7.98 -3.22
N GLN A 680 -15.48 9.01 -2.86
CA GLN A 680 -14.96 10.18 -2.15
C GLN A 680 -14.54 9.84 -0.72
N ASN A 681 -14.95 8.71 -0.17
CA ASN A 681 -14.56 8.31 1.17
C ASN A 681 -13.13 7.75 1.19
N PRO A 682 -12.40 7.91 2.32
CA PRO A 682 -11.01 7.50 2.39
C PRO A 682 -10.80 6.05 1.98
N ILE A 683 -9.80 5.79 1.14
CA ILE A 683 -9.33 4.44 0.80
C ILE A 683 -8.71 3.78 2.03
N GLY A 684 -8.34 4.51 3.10
CA GLY A 684 -7.75 3.91 4.31
C GLY A 684 -8.76 3.31 5.30
N SER A 685 -10.04 3.68 5.22
CA SER A 685 -11.09 3.22 6.15
C SER A 685 -12.10 2.37 5.39
N TRP A 686 -12.29 1.11 5.81
CA TRP A 686 -13.47 0.37 5.35
C TRP A 686 -14.69 1.07 5.95
N SER A 687 -15.50 1.65 5.07
CA SER A 687 -16.86 2.04 5.39
C SER A 687 -17.79 1.26 4.48
N ASP A 688 -19.01 1.06 4.96
CA ASP A 688 -20.03 0.19 4.38
C ASP A 688 -20.56 0.74 3.03
N TYR A 689 -19.68 0.81 2.03
CA TYR A 689 -20.01 1.12 0.64
C TYR A 689 -20.29 -0.15 -0.14
N ARG A 690 -20.54 -1.28 0.53
CA ARG A 690 -20.65 -2.60 -0.10
C ARG A 690 -21.63 -2.58 -1.27
N ASP A 691 -22.86 -2.14 -1.02
CA ASP A 691 -23.93 -2.11 -2.02
C ASP A 691 -23.69 -1.04 -3.09
N SER A 692 -22.87 -0.02 -2.79
CA SER A 692 -22.52 1.05 -3.73
C SER A 692 -21.31 0.71 -4.61
N ALA A 693 -20.48 -0.25 -4.19
CA ALA A 693 -19.23 -0.62 -4.85
C ALA A 693 -19.40 -1.70 -5.93
N GLU A 694 -20.52 -2.44 -5.90
CA GLU A 694 -20.82 -3.50 -6.88
C GLU A 694 -20.64 -3.05 -8.32
N GLY A 695 -20.02 -3.90 -9.14
CA GLY A 695 -19.82 -3.65 -10.57
C GLY A 695 -18.63 -2.76 -10.92
N ARG A 696 -17.92 -2.23 -9.92
CA ARG A 696 -16.76 -1.35 -10.17
C ARG A 696 -15.63 -1.44 -9.15
N PHE A 697 -15.94 -1.55 -7.86
CA PHE A 697 -14.98 -1.73 -6.76
C PHE A 697 -13.78 -0.75 -6.80
N ARG A 698 -14.04 0.52 -7.14
CA ARG A 698 -13.06 1.60 -7.38
C ARG A 698 -12.21 1.55 -8.66
N GLU A 699 -12.30 0.52 -9.51
CA GLU A 699 -11.66 0.58 -10.84
C GLU A 699 -12.22 1.75 -11.68
N ALA A 700 -11.53 2.13 -12.77
CA ALA A 700 -12.07 3.13 -13.70
C ALA A 700 -13.37 2.64 -14.37
N ALA A 701 -14.23 3.56 -14.81
CA ALA A 701 -15.36 3.20 -15.65
C ALA A 701 -14.85 2.53 -16.92
N GLN A 702 -15.53 1.49 -17.41
CA GLN A 702 -14.94 0.63 -18.44
C GLN A 702 -14.68 1.38 -19.76
N LEU A 703 -15.55 2.31 -20.17
CA LEU A 703 -15.33 3.15 -21.36
C LEU A 703 -14.26 4.23 -21.12
N ASN A 704 -14.15 4.73 -19.89
CA ASN A 704 -13.19 5.77 -19.50
C ASN A 704 -11.78 5.23 -19.18
N SER A 705 -11.59 3.91 -19.22
CA SER A 705 -10.30 3.25 -18.98
C SER A 705 -9.27 3.49 -20.10
N GLY A 706 -9.72 3.98 -21.26
CA GLY A 706 -8.86 4.37 -22.37
C GLY A 706 -8.46 3.25 -23.33
N PHE A 707 -9.03 2.04 -23.21
CA PHE A 707 -8.68 0.89 -24.06
C PHE A 707 -9.46 0.81 -25.40
N LEU A 708 -10.58 1.54 -25.53
CA LEU A 708 -11.24 1.70 -26.83
C LEU A 708 -10.52 2.79 -27.62
N THR A 709 -10.09 2.44 -28.83
CA THR A 709 -9.32 3.37 -29.66
C THR A 709 -9.68 3.21 -31.12
N LYS A 710 -9.10 4.11 -31.93
CA LYS A 710 -9.15 3.94 -33.38
C LYS A 710 -8.45 2.66 -33.89
N ASN A 711 -7.78 1.87 -33.07
CA ASN A 711 -7.19 0.62 -33.52
C ASN A 711 -8.07 -0.59 -33.23
N THR A 712 -9.09 -0.46 -32.38
CA THR A 712 -9.97 -1.57 -32.00
C THR A 712 -10.56 -2.26 -33.22
N THR A 713 -10.49 -3.59 -33.26
CA THR A 713 -11.08 -4.45 -34.30
C THR A 713 -12.27 -5.24 -33.77
N LEU A 714 -12.30 -5.53 -32.47
CA LEU A 714 -13.35 -6.34 -31.84
C LEU A 714 -13.64 -5.82 -30.42
N VAL A 715 -14.91 -5.64 -30.11
CA VAL A 715 -15.41 -5.44 -28.75
C VAL A 715 -16.37 -6.56 -28.41
N ALA A 716 -16.09 -7.23 -27.29
CA ALA A 716 -16.85 -8.37 -26.79
C ALA A 716 -17.41 -8.03 -25.41
N LEU A 717 -18.73 -8.11 -25.24
CA LEU A 717 -19.36 -7.74 -23.98
C LEU A 717 -20.68 -8.46 -23.66
N THR A 718 -20.95 -8.60 -22.37
CA THR A 718 -22.26 -8.93 -21.78
C THR A 718 -22.70 -7.74 -20.92
N LEU A 719 -23.95 -7.29 -21.05
CA LEU A 719 -24.45 -6.15 -20.28
C LEU A 719 -25.98 -6.15 -20.20
N GLY A 720 -26.51 -5.72 -19.05
CA GLY A 720 -27.93 -5.46 -18.84
C GLY A 720 -28.65 -6.41 -17.88
N ALA A 721 -28.12 -7.60 -17.55
CA ALA A 721 -28.77 -8.47 -16.56
C ALA A 721 -28.79 -7.84 -15.15
N ASN A 722 -27.70 -7.18 -14.75
CA ASN A 722 -27.63 -6.48 -13.47
C ASN A 722 -28.60 -5.28 -13.44
N ASP A 723 -28.66 -4.50 -14.51
CA ASP A 723 -29.64 -3.43 -14.71
C ASP A 723 -31.08 -3.96 -14.59
N ALA A 724 -31.38 -5.11 -15.17
CA ALA A 724 -32.70 -5.75 -15.08
C ALA A 724 -33.00 -6.36 -13.70
N GLY A 725 -32.06 -6.31 -12.74
CA GLY A 725 -32.22 -6.83 -11.38
C GLY A 725 -32.19 -8.36 -11.29
N TRP A 726 -31.48 -9.03 -12.20
CA TRP A 726 -31.54 -10.49 -12.37
C TRP A 726 -31.14 -11.29 -11.12
N SER A 727 -30.20 -10.79 -10.31
CA SER A 727 -29.87 -11.39 -9.01
C SER A 727 -31.07 -11.43 -8.05
N GLY A 728 -31.85 -10.34 -8.01
CA GLY A 728 -33.10 -10.26 -7.26
C GLY A 728 -34.18 -11.19 -7.82
N VAL A 729 -34.28 -11.30 -9.15
CA VAL A 729 -35.20 -12.25 -9.82
C VAL A 729 -34.88 -13.69 -9.41
N ILE A 730 -33.61 -14.08 -9.46
CA ILE A 730 -33.17 -15.42 -9.04
C ILE A 730 -33.53 -15.66 -7.57
N LEU A 731 -33.25 -14.70 -6.69
CA LEU A 731 -33.56 -14.80 -5.26
C LEU A 731 -35.07 -14.99 -5.02
N ASP A 732 -35.92 -14.19 -5.67
CA ASP A 732 -37.38 -14.32 -5.60
C ASP A 732 -37.87 -15.70 -6.09
N CYS A 733 -37.19 -16.27 -7.10
CA CYS A 733 -37.49 -17.58 -7.65
C CYS A 733 -37.05 -18.74 -6.76
N ILE A 734 -35.92 -18.62 -6.05
CA ILE A 734 -35.47 -19.60 -5.05
C ILE A 734 -36.41 -19.61 -3.85
N LEU A 735 -36.78 -18.42 -3.35
CA LEU A 735 -37.63 -18.30 -2.16
C LEU A 735 -39.11 -18.63 -2.44
N GLY A 736 -39.53 -18.69 -3.71
CA GLY A 736 -40.90 -19.02 -4.11
C GLY A 736 -41.95 -17.99 -3.71
N VAL A 737 -41.53 -16.78 -3.29
CA VAL A 737 -42.42 -15.73 -2.74
C VAL A 737 -43.14 -14.97 -3.86
N ARG A 738 -42.41 -14.52 -4.89
CA ARG A 738 -42.92 -13.65 -5.97
C ARG A 738 -42.84 -14.23 -7.38
N CYS A 739 -41.99 -15.23 -7.60
CA CYS A 739 -41.69 -15.74 -8.93
C CYS A 739 -42.81 -16.63 -9.50
N ARG A 740 -43.82 -15.96 -10.07
CA ARG A 740 -45.03 -16.57 -10.64
C ARG A 740 -45.41 -15.93 -11.97
N GLN A 741 -46.22 -16.61 -12.76
CA GLN A 741 -46.80 -16.00 -13.96
C GLN A 741 -47.71 -14.82 -13.59
N GLY A 742 -47.78 -13.80 -14.45
CA GLY A 742 -48.63 -12.62 -14.26
C GLY A 742 -47.84 -11.35 -14.04
N SER A 743 -48.17 -10.58 -13.00
CA SER A 743 -47.59 -9.26 -12.74
C SER A 743 -46.06 -9.27 -12.63
N PHE A 744 -45.50 -10.22 -11.87
CA PHE A 744 -44.05 -10.35 -11.72
C PHE A 744 -43.31 -10.49 -13.07
N GLU A 745 -43.77 -11.40 -13.94
CA GLU A 745 -43.17 -11.60 -15.26
C GLU A 745 -43.39 -10.38 -16.17
N ASN A 746 -44.53 -9.69 -16.08
CA ASN A 746 -44.81 -8.48 -16.86
C ASN A 746 -43.94 -7.28 -16.44
N ASP A 747 -43.75 -7.10 -15.14
CA ASP A 747 -42.91 -6.06 -14.57
C ASP A 747 -41.44 -6.30 -14.98
N LEU A 748 -40.97 -7.55 -14.90
CA LEU A 748 -39.64 -7.93 -15.37
C LEU A 748 -39.47 -7.67 -16.88
N ARG A 749 -40.46 -8.01 -17.72
CA ARG A 749 -40.40 -7.72 -19.16
C ARG A 749 -40.33 -6.22 -19.45
N THR A 750 -41.09 -5.41 -18.72
CA THR A 750 -41.03 -3.94 -18.82
C THR A 750 -39.64 -3.43 -18.45
N ASN A 751 -39.10 -3.92 -17.33
CA ASN A 751 -37.78 -3.57 -16.86
C ASN A 751 -36.66 -3.96 -17.85
N ILE A 752 -36.79 -5.13 -18.50
CA ILE A 752 -35.88 -5.58 -19.57
C ILE A 752 -35.93 -4.62 -20.77
N LEU A 753 -37.12 -4.23 -21.22
CA LEU A 753 -37.26 -3.31 -22.36
C LEU A 753 -36.64 -1.94 -22.06
N GLU A 754 -36.88 -1.40 -20.87
CA GLU A 754 -36.26 -0.16 -20.42
C GLU A 754 -34.73 -0.28 -20.36
N THR A 755 -34.22 -1.32 -19.72
CA THR A 755 -32.78 -1.63 -19.61
C THR A 755 -32.11 -1.69 -20.99
N LEU A 756 -32.78 -2.30 -21.96
CA LEU A 756 -32.23 -2.45 -23.30
C LEU A 756 -32.25 -1.14 -24.09
N ASN A 757 -33.29 -0.31 -23.95
CA ASN A 757 -33.58 0.75 -24.92
C ASN A 757 -33.75 2.18 -24.37
N THR A 758 -34.33 2.35 -23.18
CA THR A 758 -34.90 3.66 -22.78
C THR A 758 -34.58 4.10 -21.36
N ARG A 759 -33.91 3.27 -20.56
CA ARG A 759 -33.61 3.59 -19.16
C ARG A 759 -32.76 4.85 -19.07
N VAL A 760 -33.14 5.69 -18.11
CA VAL A 760 -32.45 6.91 -17.70
C VAL A 760 -32.21 6.83 -16.20
N THR A 761 -31.03 7.20 -15.74
CA THR A 761 -30.71 7.25 -14.30
C THR A 761 -29.95 8.53 -14.02
N LEU A 762 -30.42 9.30 -13.03
CA LEU A 762 -29.87 10.63 -12.70
C LEU A 762 -29.78 11.60 -13.88
N GLY A 763 -30.66 11.45 -14.88
CA GLY A 763 -30.69 12.31 -16.07
C GLY A 763 -29.92 11.77 -17.28
N ASP A 764 -29.08 10.75 -17.10
CA ASP A 764 -28.25 10.18 -18.15
C ASP A 764 -28.85 8.88 -18.72
N GLN A 765 -28.62 8.62 -20.01
CA GLN A 765 -29.03 7.37 -20.66
C GLN A 765 -28.21 6.19 -20.13
N ALA A 766 -28.86 5.35 -19.32
CA ALA A 766 -28.28 4.18 -18.66
C ALA A 766 -28.93 2.91 -19.20
N ASN A 767 -28.81 2.69 -20.52
CA ASN A 767 -29.37 1.54 -21.23
C ASN A 767 -28.37 0.94 -22.22
N VAL A 768 -28.54 -0.34 -22.54
CA VAL A 768 -27.59 -1.10 -23.38
C VAL A 768 -27.47 -0.50 -24.78
N ALA A 769 -28.56 -0.05 -25.39
CA ALA A 769 -28.53 0.56 -26.71
C ALA A 769 -27.67 1.83 -26.74
N ASN A 770 -27.66 2.62 -25.68
CA ASN A 770 -26.79 3.79 -25.58
C ASN A 770 -25.31 3.39 -25.44
N ILE A 771 -24.99 2.45 -24.55
CA ILE A 771 -23.61 1.96 -24.36
C ILE A 771 -23.02 1.40 -25.67
N LEU A 772 -23.80 0.66 -26.45
CA LEU A 772 -23.33 0.16 -27.75
C LEU A 772 -23.00 1.28 -28.74
N LYS A 773 -23.72 2.40 -28.71
CA LYS A 773 -23.42 3.58 -29.54
C LYS A 773 -22.16 4.29 -29.08
N GLU A 774 -21.96 4.40 -27.77
CA GLU A 774 -20.75 4.99 -27.18
C GLU A 774 -19.51 4.16 -27.52
N ILE A 775 -19.58 2.83 -27.38
CA ILE A 775 -18.50 1.92 -27.81
C ILE A 775 -18.15 2.14 -29.29
N GLU A 776 -19.16 2.28 -30.15
CA GLU A 776 -18.93 2.55 -31.58
C GLU A 776 -18.25 3.90 -31.82
N SER A 777 -18.62 4.91 -31.04
CA SER A 777 -18.03 6.25 -31.07
C SER A 777 -16.56 6.21 -30.64
N ASP A 778 -16.25 5.56 -29.52
CA ASP A 778 -14.90 5.49 -28.94
C ASP A 778 -13.97 4.59 -29.77
N ALA A 779 -14.51 3.55 -30.42
CA ALA A 779 -13.79 2.78 -31.43
C ALA A 779 -13.62 3.54 -32.76
N GLU A 780 -14.15 4.76 -32.87
CA GLU A 780 -14.15 5.62 -34.06
C GLU A 780 -14.70 4.98 -35.34
N ASN A 781 -15.67 4.06 -35.26
CA ASN A 781 -16.14 3.30 -36.43
C ASN A 781 -16.71 4.16 -37.58
N LYS A 782 -17.09 5.41 -37.28
CA LYS A 782 -17.57 6.38 -38.27
C LYS A 782 -16.44 7.16 -38.95
N ASN A 783 -15.19 7.01 -38.52
CA ASN A 783 -14.03 7.65 -39.15
C ASN A 783 -13.78 7.02 -40.54
N PRO A 784 -13.87 7.80 -41.63
CA PRO A 784 -13.76 7.28 -42.99
C PRO A 784 -12.36 6.74 -43.32
N SER A 785 -11.35 7.09 -42.53
CA SER A 785 -9.94 6.76 -42.80
C SER A 785 -9.53 5.35 -42.34
N ARG A 786 -10.41 4.60 -41.65
CA ARG A 786 -10.04 3.30 -41.03
C ARG A 786 -9.95 2.15 -42.01
N GLY A 787 -10.70 2.18 -43.11
CA GLY A 787 -10.85 1.04 -44.02
C GLY A 787 -11.72 -0.12 -43.50
N LYS A 788 -11.59 -0.52 -42.23
CA LYS A 788 -12.43 -1.55 -41.57
C LYS A 788 -13.03 -1.05 -40.26
N LYS A 789 -14.31 -1.38 -40.03
CA LYS A 789 -14.99 -1.11 -38.75
C LYS A 789 -14.65 -2.19 -37.71
N ALA A 790 -14.51 -1.78 -36.46
CA ALA A 790 -14.52 -2.66 -35.30
C ALA A 790 -15.86 -3.39 -35.22
N LYS A 791 -15.83 -4.71 -34.98
CA LYS A 791 -17.02 -5.51 -34.75
C LYS A 791 -17.41 -5.41 -33.27
N ILE A 792 -18.63 -5.00 -32.98
CA ILE A 792 -19.14 -4.92 -31.59
C ILE A 792 -20.15 -6.04 -31.41
N VAL A 793 -19.88 -6.94 -30.47
CA VAL A 793 -20.68 -8.15 -30.27
C VAL A 793 -21.23 -8.18 -28.85
N LEU A 794 -22.54 -7.95 -28.73
CA LEU A 794 -23.27 -8.20 -27.48
C LEU A 794 -23.55 -9.70 -27.36
N MET A 795 -22.96 -10.33 -26.35
CA MET A 795 -23.24 -11.71 -25.99
C MET A 795 -24.47 -11.76 -25.08
N GLY A 796 -25.39 -12.69 -25.35
CA GLY A 796 -26.55 -12.96 -24.50
C GLY A 796 -26.19 -13.69 -23.20
N TYR A 797 -27.21 -14.01 -22.41
CA TYR A 797 -27.09 -14.76 -21.16
C TYR A 797 -27.52 -16.22 -21.35
N PRO A 798 -27.01 -17.17 -20.54
CA PRO A 798 -27.33 -18.59 -20.72
C PRO A 798 -28.72 -18.91 -20.18
N ASP A 799 -29.29 -20.05 -20.59
CA ASP A 799 -30.44 -20.63 -19.91
C ASP A 799 -30.00 -21.21 -18.55
N ILE A 800 -30.16 -20.41 -17.50
CA ILE A 800 -29.70 -20.76 -16.14
C ILE A 800 -30.46 -21.95 -15.54
N ALA A 801 -31.73 -22.15 -15.91
CA ALA A 801 -32.54 -23.23 -15.34
C ALA A 801 -32.35 -24.52 -16.15
N GLY A 802 -32.30 -24.42 -17.48
CA GLY A 802 -32.26 -25.54 -18.41
C GLY A 802 -33.66 -26.08 -18.71
N ALA A 803 -33.85 -26.67 -19.90
CA ALA A 803 -35.12 -27.29 -20.32
C ALA A 803 -35.59 -28.37 -19.32
N SER A 804 -36.88 -28.31 -18.95
CA SER A 804 -37.62 -29.15 -18.00
C SER A 804 -37.15 -30.61 -17.91
N PRO A 805 -36.19 -30.97 -17.03
CA PRO A 805 -35.94 -32.35 -16.66
C PRO A 805 -36.98 -32.77 -15.59
N PRO A 806 -37.06 -34.06 -15.21
CA PRO A 806 -37.83 -34.41 -14.01
C PRO A 806 -37.32 -33.57 -12.82
N LEU A 807 -38.25 -32.89 -12.16
CA LEU A 807 -38.02 -31.90 -11.09
C LEU A 807 -37.21 -32.42 -9.89
N THR A 808 -36.99 -33.74 -9.84
CA THR A 808 -36.16 -34.41 -8.83
C THR A 808 -34.72 -33.89 -8.79
N MET A 809 -34.21 -33.29 -9.88
CA MET A 809 -32.85 -32.72 -9.93
C MET A 809 -32.79 -31.22 -9.62
N CYS A 810 -33.93 -30.53 -9.51
CA CYS A 810 -33.99 -29.08 -9.32
C CYS A 810 -34.47 -28.69 -7.90
N GLY A 811 -33.80 -29.21 -6.86
CA GLY A 811 -34.14 -28.95 -5.45
C GLY A 811 -34.05 -27.48 -5.01
N GLN A 812 -33.65 -26.56 -5.89
CA GLN A 812 -33.51 -25.11 -5.63
C GLN A 812 -34.68 -24.28 -6.19
N PHE A 813 -35.43 -24.78 -7.17
CA PHE A 813 -36.51 -24.06 -7.84
C PHE A 813 -37.79 -24.90 -7.96
N GLY A 814 -38.95 -24.28 -7.73
CA GLY A 814 -40.23 -24.88 -8.10
C GLY A 814 -40.49 -24.89 -9.61
N VAL A 815 -41.44 -25.70 -10.08
CA VAL A 815 -41.84 -25.81 -11.50
C VAL A 815 -42.14 -24.44 -12.11
N GLU A 816 -42.93 -23.65 -11.39
CA GLU A 816 -43.37 -22.35 -11.87
C GLU A 816 -42.17 -21.39 -12.01
N ALA A 817 -41.25 -21.41 -11.05
CA ALA A 817 -40.04 -20.61 -11.06
C ALA A 817 -39.14 -20.95 -12.26
N VAL A 818 -38.91 -22.23 -12.54
CA VAL A 818 -38.18 -22.69 -13.75
C VAL A 818 -38.84 -22.16 -15.02
N GLY A 819 -40.18 -22.23 -15.10
CA GLY A 819 -40.93 -21.71 -16.24
C GLY A 819 -40.80 -20.20 -16.41
N VAL A 820 -40.88 -19.42 -15.34
CA VAL A 820 -40.71 -17.95 -15.35
C VAL A 820 -39.29 -17.56 -15.77
N LEU A 821 -38.27 -18.21 -15.21
CA LEU A 821 -36.86 -17.97 -15.57
C LEU A 821 -36.59 -18.27 -17.04
N GLY A 822 -37.05 -19.41 -17.55
CA GLY A 822 -36.88 -19.79 -18.95
C GLY A 822 -37.54 -18.81 -19.93
N ARG A 823 -38.82 -18.44 -19.68
CA ARG A 823 -39.52 -17.47 -20.54
C ARG A 823 -38.93 -16.07 -20.49
N SER A 824 -38.53 -15.61 -19.29
CA SER A 824 -37.94 -14.28 -19.12
C SER A 824 -36.56 -14.20 -19.78
N SER A 825 -35.76 -15.27 -19.69
CA SER A 825 -34.45 -15.36 -20.37
C SER A 825 -34.62 -15.33 -21.90
N ALA A 826 -35.57 -16.12 -22.43
CA ALA A 826 -35.87 -16.12 -23.86
C ALA A 826 -36.41 -14.76 -24.35
N PHE A 827 -37.23 -14.09 -23.55
CA PHE A 827 -37.70 -12.73 -23.83
C PHE A 827 -36.53 -11.75 -23.87
N PHE A 828 -35.64 -11.77 -22.87
CA PHE A 828 -34.44 -10.93 -22.84
C PHE A 828 -33.61 -11.13 -24.11
N ALA A 829 -33.25 -12.37 -24.45
CA ALA A 829 -32.45 -12.66 -25.65
C ALA A 829 -33.14 -12.18 -26.94
N THR A 830 -34.46 -12.33 -27.03
CA THR A 830 -35.25 -11.87 -28.19
C THR A 830 -35.22 -10.35 -28.32
N GLU A 831 -35.46 -9.61 -27.24
CA GLU A 831 -35.49 -8.15 -27.27
C GLU A 831 -34.09 -7.55 -27.38
N ALA A 832 -33.06 -8.18 -26.82
CA ALA A 832 -31.67 -7.78 -27.02
C ALA A 832 -31.27 -7.91 -28.50
N ARG A 833 -31.61 -9.04 -29.14
CA ARG A 833 -31.43 -9.23 -30.59
C ARG A 833 -32.15 -8.15 -31.40
N LYS A 834 -33.40 -7.82 -31.07
CA LYS A 834 -34.16 -6.76 -31.76
C LYS A 834 -33.51 -5.39 -31.58
N THR A 835 -33.04 -5.08 -30.38
CA THR A 835 -32.35 -3.83 -30.05
C THR A 835 -31.10 -3.69 -30.92
N VAL A 836 -30.26 -4.72 -30.95
CA VAL A 836 -29.04 -4.77 -31.78
C VAL A 836 -29.38 -4.68 -33.27
N GLN A 837 -30.40 -5.41 -33.75
CA GLN A 837 -30.83 -5.33 -35.15
C GLN A 837 -31.34 -3.92 -35.51
N GLY A 838 -32.05 -3.27 -34.59
CA GLY A 838 -32.49 -1.89 -34.74
C GLY A 838 -31.31 -0.92 -34.90
N LEU A 839 -30.29 -1.05 -34.06
CA LEU A 839 -29.05 -0.27 -34.20
C LEU A 839 -28.33 -0.57 -35.52
N LYS A 840 -28.21 -1.84 -35.89
CA LYS A 840 -27.58 -2.26 -37.15
C LYS A 840 -28.29 -1.67 -38.37
N ASN A 841 -29.62 -1.68 -38.38
CA ASN A 841 -30.42 -1.05 -39.43
C ASN A 841 -30.22 0.47 -39.52
N ASN A 842 -29.76 1.10 -38.43
CA ASN A 842 -29.39 2.52 -38.36
C ASN A 842 -27.89 2.77 -38.62
N GLY A 843 -27.17 1.79 -39.16
CA GLY A 843 -25.79 1.92 -39.63
C GLY A 843 -24.71 1.67 -38.58
N PHE A 844 -25.09 1.24 -37.37
CA PHE A 844 -24.17 0.86 -36.31
C PHE A 844 -23.59 -0.55 -36.56
N GLU A 845 -22.31 -0.76 -36.24
CA GLU A 845 -21.59 -2.03 -36.44
C GLU A 845 -21.69 -2.94 -35.20
N VAL A 846 -22.92 -3.35 -34.93
CA VAL A 846 -23.27 -4.18 -33.77
C VAL A 846 -23.90 -5.51 -34.20
N SER A 847 -23.69 -6.56 -33.42
CA SER A 847 -24.29 -7.88 -33.63
C SER A 847 -24.55 -8.59 -32.29
N PHE A 848 -25.43 -9.59 -32.30
CA PHE A 848 -25.86 -10.31 -31.10
C PHE A 848 -25.53 -11.80 -31.21
N ALA A 849 -24.72 -12.30 -30.27
CA ALA A 849 -24.44 -13.73 -30.14
C ALA A 849 -25.37 -14.34 -29.09
N ASP A 850 -26.12 -15.39 -29.45
CA ASP A 850 -27.13 -15.99 -28.58
C ASP A 850 -26.68 -17.36 -28.05
N PRO A 851 -26.33 -17.47 -26.75
CA PRO A 851 -25.93 -18.76 -26.15
C PRO A 851 -27.12 -19.61 -25.70
N MET A 852 -28.36 -19.09 -25.75
CA MET A 852 -29.52 -19.75 -25.14
C MET A 852 -29.72 -21.18 -25.63
N SER A 853 -29.61 -21.41 -26.95
CA SER A 853 -29.79 -22.74 -27.54
C SER A 853 -28.71 -23.73 -27.13
N ALA A 854 -27.46 -23.28 -27.02
CA ALA A 854 -26.33 -24.11 -26.62
C ALA A 854 -26.45 -24.57 -25.16
N PHE A 855 -27.05 -23.75 -24.29
CA PHE A 855 -27.21 -24.05 -22.86
C PHE A 855 -28.48 -24.86 -22.53
N GLN A 856 -29.32 -25.19 -23.52
CA GLN A 856 -30.52 -26.01 -23.26
C GLN A 856 -30.14 -27.39 -22.72
N GLY A 857 -30.69 -27.73 -21.55
CA GLY A 857 -30.38 -29.00 -20.85
C GLY A 857 -29.12 -28.94 -19.97
N HIS A 858 -28.38 -27.83 -20.01
CA HIS A 858 -27.12 -27.64 -19.28
C HIS A 858 -27.20 -26.59 -18.16
N GLY A 859 -28.39 -26.07 -17.88
CA GLY A 859 -28.65 -25.21 -16.71
C GLY A 859 -28.55 -25.97 -15.38
N VAL A 860 -28.83 -25.28 -14.27
CA VAL A 860 -28.68 -25.83 -12.91
C VAL A 860 -29.60 -27.01 -12.61
N CYS A 861 -30.74 -27.13 -13.29
CA CYS A 861 -31.63 -28.29 -13.16
C CYS A 861 -31.14 -29.51 -13.97
N GLY A 862 -30.16 -29.36 -14.87
CA GLY A 862 -29.63 -30.42 -15.73
C GLY A 862 -28.67 -31.37 -15.00
N ALA A 863 -28.45 -32.55 -15.62
CA ALA A 863 -27.47 -33.53 -15.12
C ALA A 863 -26.03 -33.15 -15.51
N ASP A 864 -25.85 -32.58 -16.71
CA ASP A 864 -24.58 -32.03 -17.19
C ASP A 864 -24.61 -30.50 -17.04
N ARG A 865 -24.18 -30.00 -15.87
CA ARG A 865 -24.31 -28.59 -15.51
C ARG A 865 -23.16 -27.75 -16.05
N TRP A 866 -23.49 -26.77 -16.87
CA TRP A 866 -22.58 -25.73 -17.34
C TRP A 866 -22.76 -24.40 -16.59
N VAL A 867 -23.71 -24.37 -15.66
CA VAL A 867 -24.01 -23.26 -14.76
C VAL A 867 -23.84 -23.74 -13.31
N ASN A 868 -23.14 -22.97 -12.49
CA ASN A 868 -22.97 -23.25 -11.07
C ASN A 868 -24.33 -23.19 -10.36
N ALA A 869 -24.60 -24.17 -9.49
CA ALA A 869 -25.76 -24.12 -8.61
C ALA A 869 -25.55 -23.09 -7.48
N LEU A 870 -26.58 -22.84 -6.66
CA LEU A 870 -26.41 -22.04 -5.43
C LEU A 870 -25.23 -22.59 -4.60
N THR A 871 -24.22 -21.74 -4.40
CA THR A 871 -22.99 -22.07 -3.68
C THR A 871 -22.95 -21.23 -2.42
N LEU A 872 -22.93 -21.86 -1.25
CA LEU A 872 -22.96 -21.14 0.05
C LEU A 872 -21.59 -20.99 0.72
N ASN A 873 -20.53 -21.40 0.02
CA ASN A 873 -19.16 -21.28 0.48
C ASN A 873 -18.44 -20.21 -0.35
N LYS A 874 -17.43 -19.56 0.25
CA LYS A 874 -16.54 -18.67 -0.50
C LYS A 874 -15.84 -19.42 -1.63
N THR A 875 -15.75 -18.75 -2.77
CA THR A 875 -15.08 -19.18 -4.01
C THR A 875 -13.87 -18.31 -4.35
N GLY A 876 -13.66 -17.21 -3.61
CA GLY A 876 -12.48 -16.35 -3.70
C GLY A 876 -12.49 -15.25 -2.62
N PRO A 877 -11.38 -14.52 -2.41
CA PRO A 877 -11.28 -13.47 -1.39
C PRO A 877 -12.29 -12.32 -1.55
N GLY A 878 -12.69 -12.00 -2.80
CA GLY A 878 -13.69 -10.98 -3.10
C GLY A 878 -15.13 -11.33 -2.72
N ASP A 879 -15.41 -12.53 -2.19
CA ASP A 879 -16.76 -12.91 -1.74
C ASP A 879 -17.12 -12.24 -0.41
N PHE A 880 -18.37 -11.77 -0.32
CA PHE A 880 -18.96 -11.23 0.89
C PHE A 880 -19.52 -12.34 1.80
N THR A 881 -19.64 -12.06 3.11
CA THR A 881 -20.06 -13.04 4.13
C THR A 881 -21.15 -12.55 5.09
N ASP A 882 -21.79 -11.42 4.82
CA ASP A 882 -22.71 -10.78 5.77
C ASP A 882 -23.97 -10.17 5.14
N VAL A 883 -24.30 -10.55 3.90
CA VAL A 883 -25.49 -10.05 3.20
C VAL A 883 -26.74 -10.84 3.57
N TRP A 884 -27.67 -10.26 4.35
CA TRP A 884 -28.94 -10.90 4.69
C TRP A 884 -29.73 -11.42 3.47
N THR A 885 -29.72 -10.70 2.34
CA THR A 885 -30.28 -11.14 1.05
C THR A 885 -29.33 -12.10 0.34
N GLY A 886 -29.32 -13.37 0.77
CA GLY A 886 -28.46 -14.41 0.21
C GLY A 886 -27.68 -15.19 1.26
N CYS A 887 -27.63 -14.68 2.51
CA CYS A 887 -27.23 -15.47 3.67
C CYS A 887 -28.42 -16.23 4.25
N LEU A 888 -28.15 -17.43 4.75
CA LEU A 888 -29.08 -18.14 5.62
C LEU A 888 -29.17 -17.38 6.95
N GLY A 889 -30.32 -17.46 7.63
CA GLY A 889 -30.55 -16.82 8.94
C GLY A 889 -29.68 -17.34 10.09
N ASP A 890 -28.66 -18.15 9.79
CA ASP A 890 -27.64 -18.65 10.72
C ASP A 890 -26.41 -17.74 10.82
N GLY A 891 -26.38 -16.63 10.06
CA GLY A 891 -25.35 -15.60 10.14
C GLY A 891 -23.96 -16.03 9.66
N GLY A 892 -23.83 -17.21 9.03
CA GLY A 892 -22.53 -17.76 8.64
C GLY A 892 -22.43 -18.30 7.21
N ARG A 893 -23.55 -18.60 6.54
CA ARG A 893 -23.55 -19.16 5.18
C ARG A 893 -24.21 -18.21 4.20
N CYS A 894 -23.45 -17.72 3.23
CA CYS A 894 -23.90 -16.74 2.24
C CYS A 894 -23.65 -17.23 0.82
N ALA A 895 -24.58 -16.93 -0.07
CA ALA A 895 -24.42 -17.22 -1.49
C ALA A 895 -23.14 -16.54 -2.01
N SER A 896 -22.21 -17.34 -2.51
CA SER A 896 -21.06 -16.87 -3.26
C SER A 896 -21.52 -16.19 -4.55
N ARG A 897 -20.75 -15.19 -4.97
CA ARG A 897 -20.94 -14.47 -6.24
C ARG A 897 -20.90 -15.41 -7.46
N SER A 898 -20.23 -16.56 -7.33
CA SER A 898 -20.16 -17.61 -8.36
C SER A 898 -21.50 -18.33 -8.61
N SER A 899 -22.49 -18.19 -7.72
CA SER A 899 -23.79 -18.84 -7.86
C SER A 899 -24.47 -18.44 -9.17
N PHE A 900 -25.03 -19.41 -9.89
CA PHE A 900 -25.75 -19.21 -11.17
C PHE A 900 -24.93 -18.61 -12.32
N HIS A 901 -23.61 -18.61 -12.19
CA HIS A 901 -22.68 -18.21 -13.26
C HIS A 901 -22.11 -19.43 -14.00
N PRO A 902 -21.55 -19.26 -15.21
CA PRO A 902 -20.95 -20.37 -15.96
C PRO A 902 -19.86 -21.11 -15.18
N THR A 903 -19.81 -22.43 -15.33
CA THR A 903 -18.65 -23.24 -14.94
C THR A 903 -17.53 -23.10 -15.98
N LYS A 904 -16.37 -23.72 -15.77
CA LYS A 904 -15.31 -23.82 -16.79
C LYS A 904 -15.83 -24.38 -18.12
N ARG A 905 -16.72 -25.38 -18.08
CA ARG A 905 -17.35 -25.95 -19.27
C ARG A 905 -18.34 -24.97 -19.91
N GLY A 906 -19.13 -24.25 -19.12
CA GLY A 906 -19.99 -23.20 -19.65
C GLY A 906 -19.21 -22.07 -20.33
N ALA A 907 -18.09 -21.64 -19.75
CA ALA A 907 -17.21 -20.65 -20.37
C ALA A 907 -16.63 -21.12 -21.72
N GLN A 908 -16.29 -22.42 -21.85
CA GLN A 908 -15.90 -23.00 -23.14
C GLN A 908 -17.02 -22.91 -24.16
N GLU A 909 -18.27 -23.16 -23.75
CA GLU A 909 -19.39 -23.09 -24.67
C GLU A 909 -19.68 -21.65 -25.13
N PHE A 910 -19.62 -20.68 -24.21
CA PHE A 910 -19.66 -19.27 -24.58
C PHE A 910 -18.58 -18.92 -25.62
N ALA A 911 -17.37 -19.46 -25.46
CA ALA A 911 -16.28 -19.27 -26.42
C ALA A 911 -16.58 -19.89 -27.79
N THR A 912 -17.22 -21.07 -27.83
CA THR A 912 -17.70 -21.71 -29.07
C THR A 912 -18.74 -20.83 -29.77
N VAL A 913 -19.81 -20.46 -29.05
CA VAL A 913 -20.90 -19.61 -29.57
C VAL A 913 -20.34 -18.30 -30.13
N PHE A 914 -19.45 -17.65 -29.38
CA PHE A 914 -18.80 -16.43 -29.83
C PHE A 914 -17.93 -16.64 -31.07
N GLY A 915 -17.07 -17.66 -31.06
CA GLY A 915 -16.19 -17.98 -32.18
C GLY A 915 -16.96 -18.29 -33.47
N ASP A 916 -18.07 -19.02 -33.37
CA ASP A 916 -18.94 -19.32 -34.52
C ASP A 916 -19.66 -18.07 -35.02
N HIS A 917 -20.13 -17.22 -34.10
CA HIS A 917 -20.72 -15.92 -34.46
C HIS A 917 -19.73 -15.02 -35.20
N LEU A 918 -18.46 -14.97 -34.77
CA LEU A 918 -17.41 -14.22 -35.46
C LEU A 918 -17.15 -14.72 -36.89
N ARG A 919 -17.29 -16.03 -37.14
CA ARG A 919 -17.12 -16.65 -38.48
C ARG A 919 -18.36 -16.55 -39.35
N SER A 920 -19.52 -16.23 -38.76
CA SER A 920 -20.77 -16.10 -39.50
C SER A 920 -20.66 -15.02 -40.58
N SER A 921 -21.47 -15.13 -41.63
CA SER A 921 -21.58 -14.08 -42.65
C SER A 921 -22.09 -12.75 -42.09
N GLU A 922 -22.72 -12.77 -40.92
CA GLU A 922 -23.22 -11.57 -40.25
C GLU A 922 -22.07 -10.67 -39.76
N VAL A 923 -21.03 -11.28 -39.18
CA VAL A 923 -19.89 -10.57 -38.59
C VAL A 923 -18.69 -10.58 -39.54
N ASN A 924 -18.33 -11.76 -40.04
CA ASN A 924 -17.17 -12.02 -40.89
C ASN A 924 -15.91 -11.32 -40.36
N TYR A 925 -15.56 -11.59 -39.10
CA TYR A 925 -14.44 -10.95 -38.45
C TYR A 925 -13.11 -11.44 -39.05
N THR A 926 -12.26 -10.50 -39.44
CA THR A 926 -10.95 -10.80 -40.05
C THR A 926 -9.77 -10.09 -39.37
N GLY A 927 -10.03 -9.09 -38.52
CA GLY A 927 -9.01 -8.15 -38.05
C GLY A 927 -8.64 -7.12 -39.13
N TRP A 928 -7.53 -6.41 -38.91
CA TRP A 928 -7.01 -5.39 -39.83
C TRP A 928 -6.63 -5.92 -41.21
#